data_AF-Q2ITG6-F1
#
_entry.id   AF-Q2ITG6-F1
#
_cell.length_a   1.000
_cell.length_b   1.000
_cell.length_c   1.000
_cell.angle_alpha   90.00
_cell.angle_beta   90.00
_cell.angle_gamma   90.00
#
_symmetry.space_group_name_H-M   'P 1'
#
loop_
_entity.id
_entity.type
_entity.pdbx_description
1 polymer ?
#
loop_
_entity_poly.entity_id
_entity_poly.type
_entity_poly.pdbx_seq_one_letter_code
_entity_poly.pdbx_strand_id
1 'polypeptide(L)'
;MSDVVLSAAVRQNLLSLQSTADLLSTTQNRLASGKKVNTALDNPTNFFTAAGLDSRASDINNLLDGISNGVQILQAANTGITSLNKLIDTAKSIANQALQSNVGYSTKSNVSATIAGATPDDLRGTQTFASATATSNVVYDGTAGGTNGVSLTDTLGGGVGSITGTNITKAVAADATATGGVLYTGTATATATSADLISSLTNGSTVTPTGPQAGDIIVVNGKNITFTTTGSATADSNGNYTIGINQPISALLASIDTINGNTSNPSVVDANGHIQLHTGTNRSLSISDTSSGTVLAKLGFGSTVTVPLGTGAATAITATTKLFNSVGGLGPAIADGTTLTVNGKSVTFKASDPPSAAGLLAGSGVLGNIVTDTAGNSTIYMGTSNTYTSATVGDVLTAIDLASGVKSATIANGIATFAANGTPSQISAGGAVTLQTSTGADLSITGPADFLSSLNLTASTGPGPATLTATRSTGAGTIGTLIEDGSTLNVNGNIITFKNAPVPLASASHTGISGHVETDGLGNSTVYLQGGTMADVLKAIDLATGVQTATLSQTGATLTTQTGSANSSLSSGSLKVSTGSASDLTISGTGNAMLALGLAGNTGTSTEFKASRSSGTGGVSGKTLSFTSFKGGTPVSVTFGDGTGGTVKTLSQLNVKLATNNMIAQIDANGKLTISSNNDYASATLGSTTDGGTLGGTITATLTFSTPNPPEPDVTAQVARAKLVEQYNNVIQQITTTSQDASFNGVNLLNGDTLKLVFNETGKSTLNIVGTALSPAALGLPTLVSGVDFIDNASTNKTLASLNTAATTLRSQASSYGSNLSIVQIRQDFAKNLINVLQTGSSNLTLADTNEEAANSQALSTRQSIAVSALALANQSQQSVLQLLR
;
A
#
# COMPACT_ATOMS: atom_id res chain seq x y z
N MET A 1 136.31 77.20 -14.78
CA MET A 1 136.27 76.32 -13.59
C MET A 1 136.97 75.03 -14.00
N SER A 2 137.95 74.57 -13.22
CA SER A 2 138.74 73.38 -13.52
C SER A 2 137.84 72.15 -13.59
N ASP A 3 137.88 71.40 -14.69
CA ASP A 3 137.21 70.10 -14.80
C ASP A 3 137.83 69.14 -13.79
N VAL A 4 137.03 68.72 -12.81
CA VAL A 4 137.42 67.70 -11.84
C VAL A 4 137.37 66.35 -12.56
N VAL A 5 138.51 65.86 -13.04
CA VAL A 5 138.61 64.53 -13.66
C VAL A 5 138.56 63.46 -12.57
N LEU A 6 137.36 62.94 -12.31
CA LEU A 6 137.14 61.83 -11.37
C LEU A 6 137.61 60.49 -11.98
N SER A 7 138.39 59.72 -11.21
CA SER A 7 138.85 58.38 -11.59
C SER A 7 137.67 57.42 -11.89
N ALA A 8 137.87 56.46 -12.80
CA ALA A 8 136.82 55.52 -13.20
C ALA A 8 136.22 54.73 -12.02
N ALA A 9 137.04 54.35 -11.03
CA ALA A 9 136.60 53.63 -9.83
C ALA A 9 135.71 54.48 -8.91
N VAL A 10 136.02 55.77 -8.74
CA VAL A 10 135.21 56.69 -7.93
C VAL A 10 133.87 56.99 -8.61
N ARG A 11 133.85 57.14 -9.94
CA ARG A 11 132.61 57.30 -10.70
C ARG A 11 131.71 56.07 -10.61
N GLN A 12 132.28 54.86 -10.73
CA GLN A 12 131.51 53.62 -10.62
C GLN A 12 130.92 53.42 -9.21
N ASN A 13 131.70 53.71 -8.16
CA ASN A 13 131.20 53.67 -6.78
C ASN A 13 130.15 54.74 -6.49
N LEU A 14 130.31 55.95 -7.04
CA LEU A 14 129.34 57.03 -6.88
C LEU A 14 128.03 56.71 -7.63
N LEU A 15 128.11 56.13 -8.83
CA LEU A 15 126.94 55.64 -9.57
C LEU A 15 126.26 54.47 -8.83
N SER A 16 127.02 53.59 -8.19
CA SER A 16 126.49 52.50 -7.34
C SER A 16 125.83 53.02 -6.06
N LEU A 17 126.38 54.08 -5.45
CA LEU A 17 125.81 54.72 -4.27
C LEU A 17 124.54 55.49 -4.63
N GLN A 18 124.55 56.20 -5.76
CA GLN A 18 123.39 56.91 -6.29
C GLN A 18 122.25 55.93 -6.61
N SER A 19 122.53 54.85 -7.33
CA SER A 19 121.53 53.79 -7.58
C SER A 19 121.02 53.11 -6.31
N THR A 20 121.84 52.94 -5.27
CA THR A 20 121.39 52.38 -3.98
C THR A 20 120.53 53.37 -3.19
N ALA A 21 120.88 54.66 -3.22
CA ALA A 21 120.09 55.73 -2.59
C ALA A 21 118.74 55.92 -3.30
N ASP A 22 118.72 55.84 -4.63
CA ASP A 22 117.49 55.89 -5.43
C ASP A 22 116.58 54.69 -5.11
N LEU A 23 117.14 53.47 -5.07
CA LEU A 23 116.40 52.26 -4.66
C LEU A 23 115.86 52.35 -3.22
N LEU A 24 116.66 52.86 -2.27
CA LEU A 24 116.22 53.06 -0.89
C LEU A 24 115.09 54.09 -0.79
N SER A 25 115.18 55.19 -1.54
CA SER A 25 114.14 56.22 -1.62
C SER A 25 112.82 55.64 -2.17
N THR A 26 112.89 54.83 -3.23
CA THR A 26 111.73 54.14 -3.78
C THR A 26 111.12 53.15 -2.78
N THR A 27 111.92 52.30 -2.13
CA THR A 27 111.42 51.33 -1.15
C THR A 27 110.82 52.01 0.08
N GLN A 28 111.39 53.11 0.58
CA GLN A 28 110.78 53.87 1.68
C GLN A 28 109.46 54.53 1.27
N ASN A 29 109.37 55.04 0.04
CA ASN A 29 108.12 55.60 -0.49
C ASN A 29 107.03 54.52 -0.63
N ARG A 30 107.39 53.31 -1.08
CA ARG A 30 106.47 52.15 -1.13
C ARG A 30 106.04 51.68 0.26
N LEU A 31 106.94 51.66 1.22
CA LEU A 31 106.64 51.27 2.60
C LEU A 31 105.73 52.31 3.30
N ALA A 32 105.97 53.60 3.05
CA ALA A 32 105.17 54.68 3.63
C ALA A 32 103.74 54.75 3.06
N SER A 33 103.57 54.47 1.76
CA SER A 33 102.25 54.45 1.13
C SER A 33 101.52 53.10 1.21
N GLY A 34 102.25 52.02 1.56
CA GLY A 34 101.78 50.64 1.48
C GLY A 34 101.59 50.12 0.05
N LYS A 35 102.02 50.87 -0.98
CA LYS A 35 101.81 50.54 -2.39
C LYS A 35 103.12 50.40 -3.15
N LYS A 36 103.28 49.29 -3.87
CA LYS A 36 104.40 49.06 -4.81
C LYS A 36 104.28 49.94 -6.06
N VAL A 37 103.06 50.40 -6.38
CA VAL A 37 102.77 51.35 -7.47
C VAL A 37 102.04 52.56 -6.89
N ASN A 38 102.76 53.66 -6.67
CA ASN A 38 102.22 54.90 -6.10
C ASN A 38 101.81 55.92 -7.15
N THR A 39 102.55 55.95 -8.25
CA THR A 39 102.37 56.91 -9.34
C THR A 39 102.35 56.19 -10.69
N ALA A 40 101.86 56.86 -11.73
CA ALA A 40 101.92 56.33 -13.09
C ALA A 40 103.35 56.05 -13.58
N LEU A 41 104.37 56.66 -12.97
CA LEU A 41 105.77 56.46 -13.32
C LEU A 41 106.32 55.11 -12.79
N ASP A 42 105.74 54.58 -11.71
CA ASP A 42 106.21 53.33 -11.09
C ASP A 42 105.83 52.10 -11.93
N ASN A 43 104.59 52.07 -12.42
CA ASN A 43 104.10 51.11 -13.39
C ASN A 43 102.79 51.64 -14.00
N PRO A 44 102.83 52.22 -15.22
CA PRO A 44 101.67 52.89 -15.80
C PRO A 44 100.50 51.92 -16.01
N THR A 45 100.79 50.69 -16.44
CA THR A 45 99.76 49.67 -16.70
C THR A 45 99.01 49.31 -15.42
N ASN A 46 99.71 48.97 -14.34
CA ASN A 46 99.07 48.60 -13.07
C ASN A 46 98.39 49.80 -12.42
N PHE A 47 99.00 51.00 -12.46
CA PHE A 47 98.42 52.21 -11.87
C PHE A 47 97.09 52.59 -12.52
N PHE A 48 97.06 52.71 -13.85
CA PHE A 48 95.84 53.09 -14.57
C PHE A 48 94.78 51.99 -14.58
N THR A 49 95.19 50.71 -14.57
CA THR A 49 94.24 49.60 -14.42
C THR A 49 93.59 49.61 -13.04
N ALA A 50 94.37 49.76 -11.96
CA ALA A 50 93.86 49.84 -10.60
C ALA A 50 92.94 51.07 -10.39
N ALA A 51 93.36 52.24 -10.88
CA ALA A 51 92.53 53.44 -10.87
C ALA A 51 91.20 53.23 -11.63
N GLY A 52 91.23 52.55 -12.79
CA GLY A 52 90.02 52.21 -13.54
C GLY A 52 89.10 51.22 -12.81
N LEU A 53 89.65 50.24 -12.09
CA LEU A 53 88.89 49.32 -11.25
C LEU A 53 88.24 50.05 -10.06
N ASP A 54 88.95 50.98 -9.41
CA ASP A 54 88.42 51.78 -8.30
C ASP A 54 87.34 52.77 -8.75
N SER A 55 87.55 53.48 -9.88
CA SER A 55 86.52 54.34 -10.47
C SER A 55 85.25 53.54 -10.78
N ARG A 56 85.41 52.37 -11.39
CA ARG A 56 84.28 51.48 -11.67
C ARG A 56 83.59 50.99 -10.39
N ALA A 57 84.35 50.61 -9.37
CA ALA A 57 83.79 50.21 -8.07
C ALA A 57 82.98 51.35 -7.43
N SER A 58 83.48 52.59 -7.51
CA SER A 58 82.75 53.78 -7.04
C SER A 58 81.48 54.04 -7.85
N ASP A 59 81.52 53.88 -9.17
CA ASP A 59 80.34 54.04 -10.03
C ASP A 59 79.26 53.01 -9.70
N ILE A 60 79.64 51.74 -9.48
CA ILE A 60 78.72 50.70 -9.03
C ILE A 60 78.20 50.99 -7.62
N ASN A 61 79.01 51.58 -6.73
CA ASN A 61 78.58 51.96 -5.38
C ASN A 61 77.49 53.06 -5.42
N ASN A 62 77.66 54.09 -6.24
CA ASN A 62 76.63 55.11 -6.44
C ASN A 62 75.34 54.50 -7.01
N LEU A 63 75.47 53.49 -7.87
CA LEU A 63 74.33 52.76 -8.41
C LEU A 63 73.64 51.88 -7.37
N LEU A 64 74.41 51.30 -6.45
CA LEU A 64 73.93 50.47 -5.35
C LEU A 64 72.96 51.24 -4.44
N ASP A 65 73.19 52.53 -4.23
CA ASP A 65 72.26 53.39 -3.48
C ASP A 65 70.91 53.51 -4.20
N GLY A 66 70.91 53.67 -5.53
CA GLY A 66 69.70 53.67 -6.35
C GLY A 66 68.96 52.32 -6.33
N ILE A 67 69.69 51.21 -6.39
CA ILE A 67 69.14 49.85 -6.24
C ILE A 67 68.54 49.66 -4.85
N SER A 68 69.20 50.15 -3.80
CA SER A 68 68.74 50.07 -2.41
C SER A 68 67.45 50.87 -2.17
N ASN A 69 67.35 52.06 -2.75
CA ASN A 69 66.09 52.81 -2.78
C ASN A 69 64.99 52.04 -3.53
N GLY A 70 65.33 51.39 -4.65
CA GLY A 70 64.43 50.50 -5.38
C GLY A 70 63.87 49.35 -4.55
N VAL A 71 64.71 48.71 -3.73
CA VAL A 71 64.31 47.68 -2.77
C VAL A 71 63.28 48.24 -1.77
N GLN A 72 63.52 49.43 -1.22
CA GLN A 72 62.60 50.05 -0.25
C GLN A 72 61.27 50.46 -0.87
N ILE A 73 61.25 50.98 -2.10
CA ILE A 73 60.02 51.31 -2.83
C ILE A 73 59.18 50.05 -3.08
N LEU A 74 59.83 48.96 -3.53
CA LEU A 74 59.14 47.68 -3.73
C LEU A 74 58.63 47.07 -2.41
N GLN A 75 59.39 47.22 -1.33
CA GLN A 75 58.98 46.75 -0.01
C GLN A 75 57.78 47.55 0.54
N ALA A 76 57.79 48.88 0.37
CA ALA A 76 56.66 49.74 0.72
C ALA A 76 55.41 49.36 -0.09
N ALA A 77 55.57 49.13 -1.40
CA ALA A 77 54.49 48.68 -2.25
C ALA A 77 53.92 47.31 -1.82
N ASN A 78 54.77 46.33 -1.52
CA ASN A 78 54.33 45.01 -1.06
C ASN A 78 53.63 45.07 0.31
N THR A 79 54.09 45.96 1.20
CA THR A 79 53.46 46.22 2.50
C THR A 79 52.09 46.86 2.31
N GLY A 80 51.98 47.85 1.40
CA GLY A 80 50.71 48.45 1.00
C GLY A 80 49.72 47.40 0.49
N ILE A 81 50.12 46.54 -0.44
CA ILE A 81 49.26 45.47 -0.98
C ILE A 81 48.83 44.49 0.12
N THR A 82 49.72 44.18 1.08
CA THR A 82 49.38 43.33 2.23
C THR A 82 48.28 43.97 3.10
N SER A 83 48.38 45.26 3.38
CA SER A 83 47.35 46.01 4.10
C SER A 83 46.04 46.09 3.33
N LEU A 84 46.09 46.34 2.01
CA LEU A 84 44.91 46.33 1.15
C LEU A 84 44.20 44.97 1.18
N ASN A 85 44.92 43.84 1.11
CA ASN A 85 44.32 42.52 1.21
C ASN A 85 43.56 42.32 2.54
N LYS A 86 44.12 42.76 3.67
CA LYS A 86 43.44 42.68 4.98
C LYS A 86 42.16 43.50 5.03
N LEU A 87 42.16 44.69 4.42
CA LEU A 87 40.97 45.53 4.30
C LEU A 87 39.91 44.88 3.40
N ILE A 88 40.31 44.28 2.28
CA ILE A 88 39.40 43.50 1.43
C ILE A 88 38.81 42.31 2.20
N ASP A 89 39.60 41.59 2.99
CA ASP A 89 39.09 40.49 3.82
C ASP A 89 38.09 40.99 4.88
N THR A 90 38.31 42.18 5.43
CA THR A 90 37.34 42.84 6.33
C THR A 90 36.04 43.16 5.60
N ALA A 91 36.12 43.74 4.39
CA ALA A 91 34.94 44.03 3.57
C ALA A 91 34.18 42.75 3.18
N LYS A 92 34.89 41.64 2.89
CA LYS A 92 34.27 40.33 2.64
C LYS A 92 33.55 39.82 3.88
N SER A 93 34.13 39.99 5.07
CA SER A 93 33.48 39.62 6.32
C SER A 93 32.16 40.38 6.51
N ILE A 94 32.14 41.68 6.23
CA ILE A 94 30.93 42.52 6.32
C ILE A 94 29.87 42.04 5.31
N ALA A 95 30.25 41.76 4.06
CA ALA A 95 29.32 41.21 3.06
C ALA A 95 28.75 39.85 3.48
N ASN A 96 29.59 38.96 4.04
CA ASN A 96 29.11 37.67 4.56
C ASN A 96 28.22 37.82 5.79
N GLN A 97 28.44 38.84 6.62
CA GLN A 97 27.54 39.18 7.72
C GLN A 97 26.18 39.65 7.21
N ALA A 98 26.16 40.41 6.10
CA ALA A 98 24.91 40.80 5.45
C ALA A 98 24.13 39.57 4.93
N LEU A 99 24.80 38.57 4.33
CA LEU A 99 24.17 37.32 3.90
C LEU A 99 23.57 36.50 5.05
N GLN A 100 24.18 36.55 6.23
CA GLN A 100 23.71 35.83 7.43
C GLN A 100 22.57 36.55 8.16
N SER A 101 22.44 37.87 7.98
CA SER A 101 21.33 38.64 8.53
C SER A 101 20.02 38.36 7.77
N ASN A 102 18.87 38.52 8.42
CA ASN A 102 17.57 38.43 7.75
C ASN A 102 17.54 39.30 6.48
N VAL A 103 16.99 38.77 5.38
CA VAL A 103 16.75 39.54 4.15
C VAL A 103 15.86 40.74 4.45
N GLY A 104 15.98 41.82 3.68
CA GLY A 104 15.31 43.11 3.97
C GLY A 104 13.78 43.11 3.88
N TYR A 105 13.12 41.95 3.79
CA TYR A 105 11.68 41.82 3.56
C TYR A 105 11.09 40.70 4.44
N SER A 106 10.02 41.01 5.15
CA SER A 106 9.32 40.10 6.07
C SER A 106 8.39 39.16 5.31
N THR A 107 7.71 39.68 4.29
CA THR A 107 6.95 38.91 3.32
C THR A 107 7.51 39.15 1.92
N LYS A 108 7.81 38.06 1.21
CA LYS A 108 8.24 38.12 -0.19
C LYS A 108 7.03 38.27 -1.09
N SER A 109 7.24 38.81 -2.29
CA SER A 109 6.21 38.77 -3.32
C SER A 109 5.79 37.32 -3.54
N ASN A 110 4.49 37.07 -3.60
CA ASN A 110 3.95 35.72 -3.74
C ASN A 110 2.58 35.72 -4.45
N VAL A 111 2.24 34.56 -5.00
CA VAL A 111 0.91 34.20 -5.47
C VAL A 111 0.48 32.92 -4.77
N SER A 112 -0.81 32.76 -4.48
CA SER A 112 -1.30 31.56 -3.81
C SER A 112 -2.68 31.14 -4.27
N ALA A 113 -2.94 29.83 -4.22
CA ALA A 113 -4.25 29.23 -4.46
C ALA A 113 -4.42 27.99 -3.57
N THR A 114 -5.66 27.65 -3.23
CA THR A 114 -5.96 26.45 -2.44
C THR A 114 -6.25 25.27 -3.34
N ILE A 115 -5.52 24.17 -3.14
CA ILE A 115 -5.79 22.88 -3.76
C ILE A 115 -6.35 21.96 -2.67
N ALA A 116 -7.67 21.72 -2.70
CA ALA A 116 -8.34 20.93 -1.66
C ALA A 116 -7.73 19.53 -1.55
N GLY A 117 -7.31 19.14 -0.34
CA GLY A 117 -6.72 17.83 -0.04
C GLY A 117 -5.27 17.64 -0.48
N ALA A 118 -4.60 18.69 -1.00
CA ALA A 118 -3.20 18.59 -1.39
C ALA A 118 -2.27 18.56 -0.17
N THR A 119 -1.19 17.80 -0.28
CA THR A 119 -0.15 17.63 0.75
C THR A 119 1.24 17.80 0.11
N PRO A 120 2.32 17.95 0.90
CA PRO A 120 3.68 18.00 0.34
C PRO A 120 4.06 16.79 -0.53
N ASP A 121 3.47 15.63 -0.26
CA ASP A 121 3.73 14.38 -0.98
C ASP A 121 2.78 14.14 -2.17
N ASP A 122 1.66 14.86 -2.23
CA ASP A 122 0.74 14.83 -3.37
C ASP A 122 0.02 16.18 -3.54
N LEU A 123 0.52 16.97 -4.49
CA LEU A 123 -0.01 18.28 -4.84
C LEU A 123 -1.28 18.22 -5.69
N ARG A 124 -1.75 17.03 -6.10
CA ARG A 124 -2.91 16.92 -6.98
C ARG A 124 -4.22 17.21 -6.26
N GLY A 125 -4.33 16.93 -4.95
CA GLY A 125 -5.55 17.13 -4.16
C GLY A 125 -6.46 15.90 -4.08
N THR A 126 -7.69 16.07 -3.58
CA THR A 126 -8.68 14.99 -3.44
C THR A 126 -9.09 14.42 -4.80
N GLN A 127 -8.66 13.19 -5.08
CA GLN A 127 -9.07 12.43 -6.27
C GLN A 127 -10.56 12.08 -6.18
N THR A 128 -11.34 12.43 -7.18
CA THR A 128 -12.74 11.99 -7.29
C THR A 128 -12.81 10.69 -8.06
N PHE A 129 -13.46 9.67 -7.50
CA PHE A 129 -13.69 8.40 -8.18
C PHE A 129 -15.14 8.35 -8.66
N ALA A 130 -15.34 8.00 -9.92
CA ALA A 130 -16.63 7.76 -10.53
C ALA A 130 -16.79 6.27 -10.84
N SER A 131 -18.04 5.79 -10.82
CA SER A 131 -18.34 4.41 -11.20
C SER A 131 -17.91 4.14 -12.64
N ALA A 132 -17.05 3.14 -12.84
CA ALA A 132 -16.77 2.51 -14.14
C ALA A 132 -17.66 1.27 -14.34
N THR A 133 -17.64 0.71 -15.56
CA THR A 133 -18.34 -0.52 -15.93
C THR A 133 -17.35 -1.60 -16.35
N ALA A 134 -17.45 -2.77 -15.72
CA ALA A 134 -16.75 -4.00 -16.08
C ALA A 134 -17.67 -4.91 -16.89
N THR A 135 -17.15 -5.63 -17.88
CA THR A 135 -17.97 -6.53 -18.72
C THR A 135 -17.55 -7.98 -18.50
N SER A 136 -18.51 -8.85 -18.19
CA SER A 136 -18.30 -10.31 -18.11
C SER A 136 -18.14 -10.93 -19.49
N ASN A 137 -17.86 -12.23 -19.55
CA ASN A 137 -18.11 -12.98 -20.79
C ASN A 137 -19.60 -13.03 -21.10
N VAL A 138 -19.93 -13.31 -22.36
CA VAL A 138 -21.31 -13.60 -22.78
C VAL A 138 -21.79 -14.85 -22.05
N VAL A 139 -22.87 -14.69 -21.28
CA VAL A 139 -23.67 -15.80 -20.78
C VAL A 139 -24.74 -16.10 -21.82
N TYR A 140 -24.96 -17.38 -22.10
CA TYR A 140 -25.97 -17.85 -23.03
C TYR A 140 -27.20 -18.39 -22.30
N ASP A 141 -28.37 -18.19 -22.88
CA ASP A 141 -29.61 -18.84 -22.44
C ASP A 141 -29.72 -20.26 -23.01
N GLY A 142 -30.73 -21.02 -22.57
CA GLY A 142 -31.08 -22.28 -23.20
C GLY A 142 -30.18 -23.45 -22.82
N THR A 143 -30.23 -24.53 -23.59
CA THR A 143 -29.39 -25.71 -23.36
C THR A 143 -27.92 -25.38 -23.59
N ALA A 144 -27.02 -26.08 -22.90
CA ALA A 144 -25.58 -25.95 -23.10
C ALA A 144 -25.22 -25.95 -24.61
N GLY A 145 -24.50 -24.91 -25.05
CA GLY A 145 -24.23 -24.65 -26.47
C GLY A 145 -25.21 -23.70 -27.16
N GLY A 146 -26.13 -23.07 -26.42
CA GLY A 146 -27.02 -22.02 -26.92
C GLY A 146 -26.26 -20.85 -27.54
N THR A 147 -26.88 -20.19 -28.52
CA THR A 147 -26.30 -19.06 -29.28
C THR A 147 -26.87 -17.70 -28.88
N ASN A 148 -27.92 -17.69 -28.07
CA ASN A 148 -28.62 -16.49 -27.65
C ASN A 148 -28.08 -16.03 -26.30
N GLY A 149 -27.67 -14.77 -26.20
CA GLY A 149 -27.20 -14.20 -24.94
C GLY A 149 -28.37 -14.02 -23.97
N VAL A 150 -28.14 -14.25 -22.67
CA VAL A 150 -29.20 -14.16 -21.65
C VAL A 150 -29.88 -12.79 -21.64
N SER A 151 -31.12 -12.77 -21.17
CA SER A 151 -31.97 -11.62 -20.87
C SER A 151 -32.06 -11.38 -19.36
N LEU A 152 -32.51 -10.18 -18.97
CA LEU A 152 -32.78 -9.82 -17.57
C LEU A 152 -33.88 -10.68 -16.93
N THR A 153 -34.77 -11.25 -17.74
CA THR A 153 -35.91 -12.08 -17.32
C THR A 153 -35.57 -13.55 -17.16
N ASP A 154 -34.42 -14.00 -17.64
CA ASP A 154 -34.08 -15.43 -17.60
C ASP A 154 -33.81 -15.86 -16.17
N THR A 155 -34.32 -17.03 -15.81
CA THR A 155 -34.24 -17.55 -14.45
C THR A 155 -32.88 -18.18 -14.17
N LEU A 156 -32.43 -18.03 -12.93
CA LEU A 156 -31.21 -18.63 -12.42
C LEU A 156 -31.39 -20.13 -12.11
N GLY A 157 -32.62 -20.47 -11.70
CA GLY A 157 -33.09 -21.84 -11.60
C GLY A 157 -33.52 -22.42 -12.96
N GLY A 158 -33.63 -23.74 -13.02
CA GLY A 158 -34.06 -24.48 -14.19
C GLY A 158 -35.52 -24.95 -14.10
N GLY A 159 -35.97 -25.60 -15.17
CA GLY A 159 -37.20 -26.39 -15.16
C GLY A 159 -37.09 -27.66 -14.32
N VAL A 160 -38.25 -28.22 -13.95
CA VAL A 160 -38.36 -29.39 -13.07
C VAL A 160 -37.84 -30.65 -13.77
N GLY A 161 -36.84 -31.29 -13.18
CA GLY A 161 -36.44 -32.65 -13.50
C GLY A 161 -37.23 -33.66 -12.69
N SER A 162 -37.23 -34.93 -13.13
CA SER A 162 -38.00 -35.99 -12.46
C SER A 162 -37.27 -37.33 -12.41
N ILE A 163 -37.57 -38.11 -11.36
CA ILE A 163 -37.23 -39.53 -11.25
C ILE A 163 -38.56 -40.27 -11.18
N THR A 164 -38.86 -41.09 -12.19
CA THR A 164 -40.12 -41.85 -12.24
C THR A 164 -39.83 -43.34 -12.18
N GLY A 165 -40.40 -44.00 -11.16
CA GLY A 165 -40.37 -45.45 -11.02
C GLY A 165 -41.41 -46.15 -11.89
N THR A 166 -41.38 -47.48 -11.90
CA THR A 166 -42.42 -48.30 -12.53
C THR A 166 -43.65 -48.46 -11.64
N ASN A 167 -44.80 -48.77 -12.23
CA ASN A 167 -46.05 -49.00 -11.50
C ASN A 167 -45.89 -50.03 -10.37
N ILE A 168 -46.37 -49.70 -9.18
CA ILE A 168 -46.42 -50.59 -8.02
C ILE A 168 -47.87 -50.99 -7.77
N THR A 169 -48.11 -52.28 -7.64
CA THR A 169 -49.37 -52.83 -7.14
C THR A 169 -49.16 -53.47 -5.78
N LYS A 170 -50.20 -53.43 -4.96
CA LYS A 170 -50.21 -54.03 -3.62
C LYS A 170 -51.48 -54.85 -3.45
N ALA A 171 -51.43 -55.90 -2.62
CA ALA A 171 -52.65 -56.57 -2.19
C ALA A 171 -53.55 -55.60 -1.43
N VAL A 172 -54.88 -55.75 -1.53
CA VAL A 172 -55.81 -54.96 -0.72
C VAL A 172 -56.10 -55.73 0.56
N ALA A 173 -55.98 -55.08 1.72
CA ALA A 173 -56.45 -55.66 2.97
C ALA A 173 -57.98 -55.82 2.91
N ALA A 174 -58.44 -57.04 3.09
CA ALA A 174 -59.85 -57.38 3.17
C ALA A 174 -60.22 -57.75 4.61
N ASP A 175 -61.48 -57.55 4.92
CA ASP A 175 -62.03 -57.95 6.20
C ASP A 175 -62.11 -59.48 6.33
N ALA A 176 -61.82 -59.97 7.53
CA ALA A 176 -61.86 -61.38 7.90
C ALA A 176 -62.58 -61.52 9.24
N THR A 177 -63.26 -62.65 9.44
CA THR A 177 -64.15 -62.84 10.57
C THR A 177 -63.77 -64.04 11.43
N ALA A 178 -63.99 -63.93 12.73
CA ALA A 178 -64.03 -65.07 13.65
C ALA A 178 -65.39 -65.13 14.35
N THR A 179 -66.00 -66.31 14.29
CA THR A 179 -67.32 -66.58 14.88
C THR A 179 -67.14 -67.44 16.14
N GLY A 180 -67.70 -66.98 17.26
CA GLY A 180 -67.77 -67.74 18.50
C GLY A 180 -68.90 -68.78 18.48
N GLY A 181 -69.03 -69.56 19.55
CA GLY A 181 -70.19 -70.40 19.83
C GLY A 181 -71.42 -69.58 20.21
N VAL A 182 -72.59 -70.23 20.19
CA VAL A 182 -73.88 -69.60 20.49
C VAL A 182 -73.92 -69.18 21.96
N LEU A 183 -74.31 -67.93 22.21
CA LEU A 183 -74.60 -67.42 23.55
C LEU A 183 -76.11 -67.30 23.77
N TYR A 184 -76.53 -67.40 25.03
CA TYR A 184 -77.94 -67.37 25.42
C TYR A 184 -78.18 -66.38 26.57
N THR A 185 -79.45 -66.00 26.76
CA THR A 185 -79.95 -65.30 27.95
C THR A 185 -80.88 -66.24 28.73
N GLY A 186 -80.33 -66.99 29.68
CA GLY A 186 -81.04 -68.05 30.41
C GLY A 186 -80.78 -69.45 29.85
N THR A 187 -81.79 -70.30 29.71
CA THR A 187 -81.65 -71.64 29.08
C THR A 187 -81.66 -71.53 27.55
N ALA A 188 -81.25 -72.59 26.83
CA ALA A 188 -81.02 -72.63 25.37
C ALA A 188 -82.22 -72.29 24.43
N THR A 189 -83.28 -71.67 24.93
CA THR A 189 -84.49 -71.23 24.22
C THR A 189 -84.43 -69.77 23.74
N ALA A 190 -83.54 -68.93 24.28
CA ALA A 190 -83.37 -67.53 23.89
C ALA A 190 -81.90 -67.21 23.62
N THR A 191 -81.53 -67.06 22.35
CA THR A 191 -80.19 -66.67 21.92
C THR A 191 -79.92 -65.20 22.27
N ALA A 192 -78.69 -64.90 22.69
CA ALA A 192 -78.28 -63.54 23.02
C ALA A 192 -78.31 -62.62 21.78
N THR A 193 -78.57 -61.34 22.00
CA THR A 193 -78.60 -60.27 21.00
C THR A 193 -77.62 -59.17 21.38
N SER A 194 -77.27 -58.29 20.43
CA SER A 194 -76.35 -57.17 20.68
C SER A 194 -76.81 -56.17 21.77
N ALA A 195 -78.10 -56.19 22.14
CA ALA A 195 -78.68 -55.34 23.18
C ALA A 195 -78.70 -55.98 24.57
N ASP A 196 -78.51 -57.31 24.65
CA ASP A 196 -78.47 -58.01 25.92
C ASP A 196 -77.23 -57.63 26.73
N LEU A 197 -77.35 -57.68 28.05
CA LEU A 197 -76.27 -57.29 28.96
C LEU A 197 -75.21 -58.38 29.02
N ILE A 198 -73.94 -57.97 29.16
CA ILE A 198 -72.82 -58.90 29.36
C ILE A 198 -73.06 -59.79 30.60
N SER A 199 -73.66 -59.22 31.65
CA SER A 199 -74.01 -59.92 32.89
C SER A 199 -75.19 -60.88 32.78
N SER A 200 -75.96 -60.87 31.69
CA SER A 200 -77.07 -61.82 31.45
C SER A 200 -76.67 -63.04 30.62
N LEU A 201 -75.44 -63.08 30.12
CA LEU A 201 -74.95 -64.15 29.25
C LEU A 201 -74.85 -65.50 29.99
N THR A 202 -75.31 -66.56 29.33
CA THR A 202 -75.16 -67.95 29.75
C THR A 202 -74.60 -68.81 28.61
N ASN A 203 -74.13 -70.01 28.94
CA ASN A 203 -73.81 -71.07 27.98
C ASN A 203 -75.03 -71.92 27.56
N GLY A 204 -76.25 -71.48 27.89
CA GLY A 204 -77.50 -72.17 27.57
C GLY A 204 -77.85 -73.38 28.45
N SER A 205 -76.93 -73.86 29.30
CA SER A 205 -77.16 -75.02 30.17
C SER A 205 -77.88 -74.68 31.48
N THR A 206 -77.78 -73.43 31.95
CA THR A 206 -78.38 -72.97 33.22
C THR A 206 -78.98 -71.58 33.07
N VAL A 207 -79.98 -71.27 33.91
CA VAL A 207 -80.51 -69.90 34.04
C VAL A 207 -79.55 -68.93 34.73
N THR A 208 -78.57 -69.45 35.49
CA THR A 208 -77.53 -68.65 36.14
C THR A 208 -76.55 -68.11 35.10
N PRO A 209 -76.30 -66.78 35.05
CA PRO A 209 -75.32 -66.19 34.15
C PRO A 209 -73.93 -66.80 34.33
N THR A 210 -73.34 -67.20 33.22
CA THR A 210 -71.95 -67.71 33.13
C THR A 210 -71.05 -66.77 32.34
N GLY A 211 -71.53 -65.58 31.97
CA GLY A 211 -70.78 -64.54 31.26
C GLY A 211 -69.63 -63.93 32.08
N PRO A 212 -68.84 -63.03 31.47
CA PRO A 212 -67.76 -62.32 32.15
C PRO A 212 -68.20 -61.68 33.48
N GLN A 213 -67.32 -61.74 34.47
CA GLN A 213 -67.53 -61.21 35.82
C GLN A 213 -66.66 -59.97 36.07
N ALA A 214 -67.01 -59.18 37.07
CA ALA A 214 -66.18 -58.05 37.48
C ALA A 214 -64.79 -58.55 37.92
N GLY A 215 -63.73 -57.95 37.38
CA GLY A 215 -62.34 -58.37 37.57
C GLY A 215 -61.78 -59.24 36.43
N ASP A 216 -62.63 -59.78 35.55
CA ASP A 216 -62.16 -60.45 34.33
C ASP A 216 -61.47 -59.43 33.40
N ILE A 217 -60.45 -59.87 32.67
CA ILE A 217 -59.70 -59.03 31.71
C ILE A 217 -59.44 -59.81 30.43
N ILE A 218 -59.85 -59.24 29.30
CA ILE A 218 -59.39 -59.65 27.96
C ILE A 218 -58.35 -58.67 27.43
N VAL A 219 -57.43 -59.14 26.61
CA VAL A 219 -56.36 -58.35 25.98
C VAL A 219 -56.56 -58.39 24.47
N VAL A 220 -56.92 -57.24 23.89
CA VAL A 220 -57.16 -57.03 22.46
C VAL A 220 -55.97 -56.28 21.88
N ASN A 221 -55.21 -56.89 20.97
CA ASN A 221 -54.03 -56.29 20.34
C ASN A 221 -53.07 -55.57 21.32
N GLY A 222 -52.87 -56.17 22.50
CA GLY A 222 -52.01 -55.64 23.55
C GLY A 222 -52.64 -54.57 24.45
N LYS A 223 -53.93 -54.25 24.30
CA LYS A 223 -54.69 -53.36 25.19
C LYS A 223 -55.68 -54.15 26.05
N ASN A 224 -55.79 -53.79 27.32
CA ASN A 224 -56.68 -54.49 28.24
C ASN A 224 -58.11 -53.94 28.11
N ILE A 225 -59.10 -54.83 28.15
CA ILE A 225 -60.49 -54.50 28.47
C ILE A 225 -60.79 -55.14 29.82
N THR A 226 -60.99 -54.31 30.84
CA THR A 226 -61.28 -54.75 32.21
C THR A 226 -62.78 -54.67 32.48
N PHE A 227 -63.37 -55.80 32.90
CA PHE A 227 -64.79 -55.86 33.27
C PHE A 227 -65.00 -55.36 34.71
N THR A 228 -65.93 -54.44 34.92
CA THR A 228 -66.34 -53.93 36.24
C THR A 228 -67.81 -54.25 36.51
N THR A 229 -68.30 -54.03 37.74
CA THR A 229 -69.71 -54.28 38.07
C THR A 229 -70.68 -53.37 37.29
N THR A 230 -70.31 -52.10 37.12
CA THR A 230 -71.11 -51.07 36.45
C THR A 230 -70.22 -50.03 35.75
N GLY A 231 -70.78 -49.32 34.76
CA GLY A 231 -70.14 -48.19 34.07
C GLY A 231 -70.08 -48.36 32.55
N SER A 232 -70.18 -47.27 31.80
CA SER A 232 -70.02 -47.29 30.33
C SER A 232 -68.59 -47.61 29.92
N ALA A 233 -68.41 -48.11 28.69
CA ALA A 233 -67.09 -48.36 28.14
C ALA A 233 -66.29 -47.06 28.00
N THR A 234 -65.17 -46.94 28.70
CA THR A 234 -64.28 -45.77 28.66
C THR A 234 -62.83 -46.18 28.46
N ALA A 235 -62.09 -45.43 27.65
CA ALA A 235 -60.67 -45.63 27.41
C ALA A 235 -59.82 -44.74 28.34
N ASP A 236 -58.70 -45.26 28.83
CA ASP A 236 -57.65 -44.48 29.48
C ASP A 236 -56.72 -43.81 28.46
N SER A 237 -55.77 -43.00 28.93
CA SER A 237 -54.74 -42.36 28.10
C SER A 237 -53.83 -43.33 27.35
N ASN A 238 -53.77 -44.59 27.78
CA ASN A 238 -52.97 -45.64 27.20
C ASN A 238 -53.80 -46.52 26.25
N GLY A 239 -55.08 -46.21 26.03
CA GLY A 239 -55.99 -46.94 25.16
C GLY A 239 -56.49 -48.26 25.74
N ASN A 240 -56.35 -48.51 27.04
CA ASN A 240 -57.02 -49.62 27.73
C ASN A 240 -58.45 -49.22 28.05
N TYR A 241 -59.38 -50.17 27.98
CA TYR A 241 -60.80 -49.94 28.25
C TYR A 241 -61.23 -50.51 29.59
N THR A 242 -62.15 -49.82 30.25
CA THR A 242 -62.93 -50.35 31.37
C THR A 242 -64.40 -50.37 30.97
N ILE A 243 -65.09 -51.49 31.19
CA ILE A 243 -66.50 -51.66 30.81
C ILE A 243 -67.28 -52.38 31.92
N GLY A 244 -68.44 -51.86 32.29
CA GLY A 244 -69.34 -52.53 33.22
C GLY A 244 -70.00 -53.75 32.59
N ILE A 245 -70.11 -54.85 33.32
CA ILE A 245 -70.87 -56.04 32.89
C ILE A 245 -72.37 -55.73 32.73
N ASN A 246 -72.86 -54.60 33.26
CA ASN A 246 -74.20 -54.09 33.03
C ASN A 246 -74.37 -53.36 31.69
N GLN A 247 -73.36 -53.33 30.83
CA GLN A 247 -73.43 -52.76 29.48
C GLN A 247 -73.87 -53.82 28.46
N PRO A 248 -74.48 -53.41 27.33
CA PRO A 248 -74.85 -54.34 26.28
C PRO A 248 -73.62 -54.93 25.57
N ILE A 249 -73.76 -56.13 24.99
CA ILE A 249 -72.67 -56.80 24.24
C ILE A 249 -72.13 -55.90 23.12
N SER A 250 -72.99 -55.12 22.45
CA SER A 250 -72.58 -54.13 21.45
C SER A 250 -71.55 -53.12 21.93
N ALA A 251 -71.58 -52.71 23.21
CA ALA A 251 -70.58 -51.79 23.76
C ALA A 251 -69.20 -52.46 23.92
N LEU A 252 -69.17 -53.76 24.23
CA LEU A 252 -67.93 -54.55 24.25
C LEU A 252 -67.36 -54.71 22.84
N LEU A 253 -68.20 -55.07 21.86
CA LEU A 253 -67.79 -55.23 20.47
C LEU A 253 -67.27 -53.92 19.86
N ALA A 254 -67.95 -52.79 20.12
CA ALA A 254 -67.48 -51.47 19.70
C ALA A 254 -66.13 -51.10 20.33
N SER A 255 -65.87 -51.51 21.58
CA SER A 255 -64.58 -51.30 22.23
C SER A 255 -63.48 -52.14 21.57
N ILE A 256 -63.76 -53.41 21.24
CA ILE A 256 -62.84 -54.29 20.50
C ILE A 256 -62.54 -53.72 19.11
N ASP A 257 -63.56 -53.31 18.37
CA ASP A 257 -63.41 -52.69 17.04
C ASP A 257 -62.57 -51.41 17.13
N THR A 258 -62.81 -50.57 18.13
CA THR A 258 -62.05 -49.33 18.32
C THR A 258 -60.57 -49.61 18.60
N ILE A 259 -60.25 -50.59 19.46
CA ILE A 259 -58.87 -51.00 19.76
C ILE A 259 -58.19 -51.57 18.49
N ASN A 260 -58.91 -52.37 17.70
CA ASN A 260 -58.41 -52.90 16.42
C ASN A 260 -58.32 -51.81 15.32
N GLY A 261 -58.98 -50.67 15.53
CA GLY A 261 -59.15 -49.63 14.51
C GLY A 261 -60.01 -50.13 13.34
N ASN A 262 -60.97 -51.00 13.62
CA ASN A 262 -61.96 -51.44 12.66
C ASN A 262 -63.03 -50.35 12.49
N THR A 263 -63.02 -49.69 11.34
CA THR A 263 -64.01 -48.67 10.96
C THR A 263 -64.93 -49.14 9.83
N SER A 264 -64.83 -50.40 9.42
CA SER A 264 -65.51 -50.95 8.24
C SER A 264 -65.89 -52.40 8.52
N ASN A 265 -67.20 -52.68 8.55
CA ASN A 265 -67.80 -53.94 9.02
C ASN A 265 -67.64 -54.12 10.54
N PRO A 266 -68.52 -53.51 11.36
CA PRO A 266 -68.44 -53.64 12.81
C PRO A 266 -68.66 -55.08 13.26
N SER A 267 -68.01 -55.45 14.37
CA SER A 267 -68.26 -56.71 15.06
C SER A 267 -69.68 -56.74 15.62
N VAL A 268 -70.40 -57.86 15.45
CA VAL A 268 -71.84 -57.98 15.76
C VAL A 268 -72.15 -59.28 16.50
N VAL A 269 -73.31 -59.34 17.15
CA VAL A 269 -73.97 -60.62 17.46
C VAL A 269 -74.89 -60.96 16.30
N ASP A 270 -74.72 -62.13 15.69
CA ASP A 270 -75.54 -62.56 14.56
C ASP A 270 -76.94 -63.01 14.98
N ALA A 271 -77.81 -63.30 14.00
CA ALA A 271 -79.19 -63.71 14.25
C ALA A 271 -79.33 -65.05 15.01
N ASN A 272 -78.25 -65.82 15.12
CA ASN A 272 -78.20 -67.10 15.81
C ASN A 272 -77.52 -67.00 17.19
N GLY A 273 -77.17 -65.79 17.65
CA GLY A 273 -76.55 -65.56 18.96
C GLY A 273 -75.05 -65.79 19.01
N HIS A 274 -74.35 -65.89 17.88
CA HIS A 274 -72.89 -65.93 17.86
C HIS A 274 -72.30 -64.52 17.88
N ILE A 275 -71.24 -64.31 18.66
CA ILE A 275 -70.39 -63.13 18.48
C ILE A 275 -69.54 -63.33 17.22
N GLN A 276 -69.65 -62.42 16.26
CA GLN A 276 -68.80 -62.34 15.07
C GLN A 276 -67.86 -61.14 15.16
N LEU A 277 -66.58 -61.45 15.35
CA LEU A 277 -65.51 -60.47 15.42
C LEU A 277 -64.94 -60.23 14.02
N HIS A 278 -64.85 -58.96 13.62
CA HIS A 278 -64.34 -58.55 12.32
C HIS A 278 -62.96 -57.89 12.48
N THR A 279 -62.02 -58.21 11.58
CA THR A 279 -60.72 -57.52 11.54
C THR A 279 -60.84 -56.10 10.98
N GLY A 280 -61.89 -55.83 10.21
CA GLY A 280 -61.91 -54.72 9.28
C GLY A 280 -60.76 -54.83 8.27
N THR A 281 -60.36 -53.72 7.67
CA THR A 281 -59.28 -53.66 6.68
C THR A 281 -57.97 -53.09 7.24
N ASN A 282 -57.92 -52.78 8.53
CA ASN A 282 -56.82 -52.01 9.13
C ASN A 282 -55.67 -52.91 9.61
N ARG A 283 -55.96 -53.89 10.49
CA ARG A 283 -54.96 -54.82 11.04
C ARG A 283 -55.60 -56.17 11.43
N SER A 284 -54.74 -57.17 11.63
CA SER A 284 -55.15 -58.48 12.15
C SER A 284 -55.66 -58.36 13.59
N LEU A 285 -56.69 -59.11 13.95
CA LEU A 285 -57.30 -59.10 15.28
C LEU A 285 -56.68 -60.19 16.14
N SER A 286 -56.15 -59.83 17.30
CA SER A 286 -55.68 -60.77 18.32
C SER A 286 -56.36 -60.48 19.65
N ILE A 287 -57.07 -61.46 20.20
CA ILE A 287 -57.69 -61.39 21.53
C ILE A 287 -57.24 -62.58 22.37
N SER A 288 -56.76 -62.28 23.57
CA SER A 288 -56.44 -63.27 24.61
C SER A 288 -57.11 -62.86 25.92
N ASP A 289 -56.97 -63.66 26.98
CA ASP A 289 -57.34 -63.24 28.32
C ASP A 289 -56.22 -63.53 29.33
N THR A 290 -56.30 -62.88 30.49
CA THR A 290 -55.28 -63.02 31.56
C THR A 290 -55.44 -64.31 32.37
N SER A 291 -56.44 -65.12 32.06
CA SER A 291 -56.87 -66.32 32.81
C SER A 291 -56.87 -67.57 31.93
N SER A 292 -55.92 -67.65 30.98
CA SER A 292 -55.67 -68.80 30.10
C SER A 292 -56.89 -69.31 29.30
N GLY A 293 -57.74 -68.41 28.83
CA GLY A 293 -58.88 -68.70 27.95
C GLY A 293 -60.24 -68.80 28.62
N THR A 294 -60.30 -68.67 29.95
CA THR A 294 -61.55 -68.83 30.71
C THR A 294 -62.56 -67.70 30.50
N VAL A 295 -62.11 -66.47 30.25
CA VAL A 295 -63.00 -65.32 30.01
C VAL A 295 -63.50 -65.36 28.57
N LEU A 296 -62.64 -65.72 27.63
CA LEU A 296 -63.02 -65.89 26.22
C LEU A 296 -64.01 -67.04 26.02
N ALA A 297 -63.88 -68.13 26.77
CA ALA A 297 -64.87 -69.21 26.79
C ALA A 297 -66.27 -68.74 27.22
N LYS A 298 -66.36 -67.81 28.19
CA LYS A 298 -67.63 -67.19 28.62
C LYS A 298 -68.28 -66.34 27.51
N LEU A 299 -67.49 -65.91 26.53
CA LEU A 299 -67.92 -65.16 25.34
C LEU A 299 -68.07 -66.05 24.10
N GLY A 300 -67.98 -67.37 24.24
CA GLY A 300 -68.16 -68.34 23.16
C GLY A 300 -66.90 -68.61 22.34
N PHE A 301 -65.72 -68.12 22.73
CA PHE A 301 -64.48 -68.34 21.99
C PHE A 301 -63.57 -69.39 22.65
N GLY A 302 -62.54 -69.84 21.91
CA GLY A 302 -61.46 -70.66 22.47
C GLY A 302 -60.50 -69.86 23.34
N SER A 303 -59.34 -70.43 23.69
CA SER A 303 -58.38 -69.80 24.59
C SER A 303 -57.70 -68.54 24.04
N THR A 304 -57.72 -68.35 22.73
CA THR A 304 -57.21 -67.17 22.03
C THR A 304 -57.97 -67.03 20.71
N VAL A 305 -58.23 -65.81 20.27
CA VAL A 305 -58.78 -65.49 18.96
C VAL A 305 -57.72 -64.76 18.17
N THR A 306 -57.22 -65.35 17.08
CA THR A 306 -56.28 -64.70 16.17
C THR A 306 -56.83 -64.77 14.76
N VAL A 307 -57.13 -63.61 14.18
CA VAL A 307 -57.69 -63.47 12.84
C VAL A 307 -56.74 -62.64 12.00
N PRO A 308 -56.00 -63.23 11.05
CA PRO A 308 -55.22 -62.46 10.11
C PRO A 308 -56.14 -61.64 9.19
N LEU A 309 -55.65 -60.51 8.68
CA LEU A 309 -56.35 -59.77 7.62
C LEU A 309 -56.60 -60.67 6.40
N GLY A 310 -57.77 -60.52 5.79
CA GLY A 310 -58.05 -61.11 4.49
C GLY A 310 -57.24 -60.45 3.37
N THR A 311 -57.06 -61.16 2.26
CA THR A 311 -56.37 -60.67 1.05
C THR A 311 -57.34 -60.48 -0.11
N GLY A 312 -57.54 -59.24 -0.53
CA GLY A 312 -58.30 -58.86 -1.73
C GLY A 312 -57.42 -58.72 -2.98
N ALA A 313 -58.05 -58.39 -4.12
CA ALA A 313 -57.37 -58.18 -5.39
C ALA A 313 -56.33 -57.05 -5.32
N ALA A 314 -55.22 -57.18 -6.05
CA ALA A 314 -54.17 -56.18 -6.04
C ALA A 314 -54.61 -54.89 -6.74
N THR A 315 -54.27 -53.74 -6.16
CA THR A 315 -54.53 -52.40 -6.71
C THR A 315 -53.25 -51.58 -6.77
N ALA A 316 -53.23 -50.56 -7.62
CA ALA A 316 -52.15 -49.57 -7.63
C ALA A 316 -51.99 -48.90 -6.24
N ILE A 317 -50.77 -48.58 -5.86
CA ILE A 317 -50.53 -47.78 -4.66
C ILE A 317 -51.01 -46.34 -4.86
N THR A 318 -51.27 -45.66 -3.74
CA THR A 318 -51.71 -44.25 -3.68
C THR A 318 -50.96 -43.54 -2.55
N ALA A 319 -51.06 -42.21 -2.48
CA ALA A 319 -50.42 -41.44 -1.41
C ALA A 319 -50.87 -41.87 -0.01
N THR A 320 -52.08 -42.45 0.14
CA THR A 320 -52.61 -42.94 1.42
C THR A 320 -52.17 -44.36 1.76
N THR A 321 -51.43 -45.03 0.87
CA THR A 321 -50.89 -46.37 1.13
C THR A 321 -49.93 -46.33 2.31
N LYS A 322 -50.13 -47.23 3.29
CA LYS A 322 -49.24 -47.36 4.44
C LYS A 322 -47.87 -47.87 4.01
N LEU A 323 -46.81 -47.41 4.68
CA LEU A 323 -45.45 -47.87 4.39
C LEU A 323 -45.30 -49.36 4.68
N PHE A 324 -45.81 -49.80 5.82
CA PHE A 324 -45.89 -51.22 6.17
C PHE A 324 -47.29 -51.57 6.69
N ASN A 325 -47.82 -52.69 6.22
CA ASN A 325 -48.97 -53.39 6.77
C ASN A 325 -48.83 -54.86 6.36
N SER A 326 -49.10 -55.77 7.30
CA SER A 326 -49.16 -57.22 7.08
C SER A 326 -49.91 -57.63 5.79
N VAL A 327 -50.93 -56.88 5.38
CA VAL A 327 -51.55 -56.97 4.06
C VAL A 327 -51.75 -55.55 3.50
N GLY A 328 -51.24 -55.27 2.31
CA GLY A 328 -51.51 -54.01 1.58
C GLY A 328 -50.75 -52.75 2.02
N GLY A 329 -49.58 -52.93 2.64
CA GLY A 329 -48.53 -51.91 2.72
C GLY A 329 -47.66 -51.86 1.46
N LEU A 330 -46.69 -50.94 1.43
CA LEU A 330 -45.73 -50.78 0.33
C LEU A 330 -44.67 -51.90 0.31
N GLY A 331 -44.14 -52.30 1.47
CA GLY A 331 -43.04 -53.25 1.57
C GLY A 331 -42.83 -53.78 2.99
N PRO A 332 -41.69 -54.45 3.27
CA PRO A 332 -41.37 -54.94 4.61
C PRO A 332 -41.22 -53.78 5.62
N ALA A 333 -41.20 -54.11 6.91
CA ALA A 333 -41.05 -53.12 7.97
C ALA A 333 -39.72 -52.35 7.85
N ILE A 334 -39.78 -51.02 7.91
CA ILE A 334 -38.62 -50.14 7.92
C ILE A 334 -38.07 -50.09 9.35
N ALA A 335 -36.76 -50.27 9.53
CA ALA A 335 -36.13 -50.23 10.84
C ALA A 335 -36.14 -48.82 11.46
N ASP A 336 -36.29 -48.74 12.78
CA ASP A 336 -36.18 -47.48 13.52
C ASP A 336 -34.81 -46.82 13.29
N GLY A 337 -34.81 -45.51 13.01
CA GLY A 337 -33.60 -44.75 12.73
C GLY A 337 -33.09 -44.88 11.29
N THR A 338 -33.81 -45.56 10.40
CA THR A 338 -33.48 -45.53 8.96
C THR A 338 -33.52 -44.09 8.45
N THR A 339 -32.55 -43.68 7.63
CA THR A 339 -32.46 -42.31 7.11
C THR A 339 -32.28 -42.29 5.60
N LEU A 340 -32.93 -41.33 4.94
CA LEU A 340 -32.62 -40.88 3.59
C LEU A 340 -31.93 -39.52 3.69
N THR A 341 -30.87 -39.33 2.91
CA THR A 341 -30.26 -38.02 2.68
C THR A 341 -30.77 -37.48 1.36
N VAL A 342 -31.51 -36.37 1.41
CA VAL A 342 -32.09 -35.68 0.24
C VAL A 342 -31.47 -34.30 0.15
N ASN A 343 -30.69 -34.04 -0.90
CA ASN A 343 -29.97 -32.76 -1.10
C ASN A 343 -29.19 -32.30 0.15
N GLY A 344 -28.56 -33.24 0.85
CA GLY A 344 -27.80 -32.98 2.09
C GLY A 344 -28.63 -32.87 3.36
N LYS A 345 -29.96 -32.94 3.29
CA LYS A 345 -30.87 -32.91 4.45
C LYS A 345 -31.35 -34.31 4.82
N SER A 346 -31.72 -34.52 6.07
CA SER A 346 -32.11 -35.83 6.60
C SER A 346 -33.62 -36.04 6.57
N VAL A 347 -34.06 -37.21 6.12
CA VAL A 347 -35.41 -37.75 6.31
C VAL A 347 -35.29 -39.04 7.12
N THR A 348 -35.65 -39.00 8.38
CA THR A 348 -35.46 -40.12 9.33
C THR A 348 -36.78 -40.80 9.66
N PHE A 349 -36.79 -42.13 9.68
CA PHE A 349 -37.96 -42.92 10.10
C PHE A 349 -37.87 -43.26 11.58
N LYS A 350 -38.94 -42.98 12.34
CA LYS A 350 -39.01 -43.22 13.78
C LYS A 350 -40.16 -44.14 14.15
N ALA A 351 -39.89 -45.23 14.85
CA ALA A 351 -40.87 -46.20 15.34
C ALA A 351 -41.53 -45.73 16.66
N SER A 352 -42.18 -44.56 16.62
CA SER A 352 -43.00 -44.03 17.71
C SER A 352 -44.14 -43.18 17.15
N ASP A 353 -45.07 -42.77 18.00
CA ASP A 353 -46.08 -41.76 17.65
C ASP A 353 -45.44 -40.36 17.55
N PRO A 354 -45.97 -39.47 16.69
CA PRO A 354 -45.44 -38.12 16.58
C PRO A 354 -45.63 -37.34 17.90
N PRO A 355 -44.65 -36.52 18.32
CA PRO A 355 -44.76 -35.69 19.51
C PRO A 355 -45.85 -34.64 19.35
N SER A 356 -46.42 -34.18 20.48
CA SER A 356 -47.35 -33.05 20.47
C SER A 356 -46.62 -31.74 20.15
N ALA A 357 -47.33 -30.76 19.57
CA ALA A 357 -46.76 -29.46 19.21
C ALA A 357 -46.08 -28.74 20.40
N ALA A 358 -46.59 -28.93 21.62
CA ALA A 358 -46.03 -28.36 22.85
C ALA A 358 -44.72 -29.04 23.31
N GLY A 359 -44.45 -30.26 22.85
CA GLY A 359 -43.25 -31.03 23.21
C GLY A 359 -42.07 -30.87 22.25
N LEU A 360 -42.19 -30.02 21.24
CA LEU A 360 -41.17 -29.79 20.22
C LEU A 360 -40.22 -28.66 20.59
N LEU A 361 -38.96 -28.79 20.15
CA LEU A 361 -37.97 -27.73 20.26
C LEU A 361 -38.33 -26.53 19.38
N ALA A 362 -37.91 -25.34 19.79
CA ALA A 362 -38.08 -24.13 18.99
C ALA A 362 -37.44 -24.30 17.60
N GLY A 363 -38.18 -24.00 16.53
CA GLY A 363 -37.75 -24.17 15.14
C GLY A 363 -38.16 -25.50 14.48
N SER A 364 -38.81 -26.41 15.21
CA SER A 364 -39.43 -27.62 14.66
C SER A 364 -40.96 -27.57 14.77
N GLY A 365 -41.65 -28.16 13.80
CA GLY A 365 -43.10 -28.23 13.77
C GLY A 365 -43.61 -29.59 13.32
N VAL A 366 -44.75 -30.01 13.85
CA VAL A 366 -45.44 -31.25 13.46
C VAL A 366 -46.63 -30.98 12.55
N LEU A 367 -46.81 -31.82 11.53
CA LEU A 367 -48.05 -31.94 10.77
C LEU A 367 -48.28 -33.41 10.41
N GLY A 368 -49.36 -34.01 10.93
CA GLY A 368 -49.64 -35.43 10.75
C GLY A 368 -48.52 -36.30 11.33
N ASN A 369 -47.93 -37.15 10.49
CA ASN A 369 -46.83 -38.04 10.88
C ASN A 369 -45.43 -37.43 10.69
N ILE A 370 -45.33 -36.18 10.23
CA ILE A 370 -44.06 -35.53 9.90
C ILE A 370 -43.73 -34.46 10.92
N VAL A 371 -42.53 -34.51 11.48
CA VAL A 371 -41.90 -33.38 12.18
C VAL A 371 -40.80 -32.84 11.29
N THR A 372 -40.78 -31.53 11.02
CA THR A 372 -39.75 -30.90 10.20
C THR A 372 -39.23 -29.62 10.84
N ASP A 373 -38.00 -29.24 10.52
CA ASP A 373 -37.50 -27.88 10.71
C ASP A 373 -37.77 -27.00 9.47
N THR A 374 -37.45 -25.71 9.56
CA THR A 374 -37.54 -24.77 8.42
C THR A 374 -36.47 -25.01 7.35
N ALA A 375 -35.40 -25.75 7.67
CA ALA A 375 -34.38 -26.13 6.70
C ALA A 375 -34.86 -27.29 5.82
N GLY A 376 -35.86 -28.08 6.24
CA GLY A 376 -36.42 -29.23 5.53
C GLY A 376 -35.90 -30.58 6.04
N ASN A 377 -35.17 -30.64 7.15
CA ASN A 377 -34.87 -31.91 7.81
C ASN A 377 -36.16 -32.44 8.45
N SER A 378 -36.51 -33.68 8.13
CA SER A 378 -37.78 -34.28 8.52
C SER A 378 -37.59 -35.60 9.28
N THR A 379 -38.50 -35.86 10.21
CA THR A 379 -38.68 -37.16 10.86
C THR A 379 -40.10 -37.65 10.60
N ILE A 380 -40.22 -38.85 10.03
CA ILE A 380 -41.48 -39.53 9.75
C ILE A 380 -41.74 -40.53 10.89
N TYR A 381 -42.80 -40.29 11.64
CA TYR A 381 -43.24 -41.12 12.76
C TYR A 381 -44.16 -42.23 12.26
N MET A 382 -43.68 -43.47 12.38
CA MET A 382 -44.35 -44.66 11.85
C MET A 382 -45.41 -45.22 12.80
N GLY A 383 -45.47 -44.74 14.05
CA GLY A 383 -46.31 -45.27 15.11
C GLY A 383 -45.65 -46.41 15.90
N THR A 384 -46.33 -46.90 16.93
CA THR A 384 -45.83 -47.91 17.88
C THR A 384 -46.26 -49.35 17.57
N SER A 385 -47.00 -49.57 16.48
CA SER A 385 -47.50 -50.89 16.08
C SER A 385 -46.43 -51.72 15.38
N ASN A 386 -46.40 -53.03 15.67
CA ASN A 386 -45.54 -54.01 15.01
C ASN A 386 -46.19 -54.68 13.78
N THR A 387 -47.45 -54.36 13.47
CA THR A 387 -48.21 -54.99 12.37
C THR A 387 -48.57 -54.03 11.23
N TYR A 388 -48.53 -52.72 11.47
CA TYR A 388 -48.79 -51.69 10.46
C TYR A 388 -48.20 -50.34 10.88
N THR A 389 -48.12 -49.38 9.95
CA THR A 389 -47.66 -48.00 10.21
C THR A 389 -48.77 -46.98 10.13
N SER A 390 -48.70 -45.94 10.96
CA SER A 390 -49.53 -44.73 10.81
C SER A 390 -49.09 -43.91 9.59
N ALA A 391 -47.79 -43.90 9.30
CA ALA A 391 -47.18 -43.23 8.14
C ALA A 391 -47.55 -43.86 6.79
N THR A 392 -47.60 -43.00 5.77
CA THR A 392 -48.00 -43.31 4.40
C THR A 392 -46.89 -42.99 3.39
N VAL A 393 -47.03 -43.49 2.15
CA VAL A 393 -46.13 -43.10 1.04
C VAL A 393 -46.18 -41.59 0.79
N GLY A 394 -47.35 -40.96 0.95
CA GLY A 394 -47.52 -39.51 0.84
C GLY A 394 -46.71 -38.73 1.88
N ASP A 395 -46.53 -39.27 3.09
CA ASP A 395 -45.67 -38.66 4.11
C ASP A 395 -44.20 -38.66 3.66
N VAL A 396 -43.74 -39.76 3.02
CA VAL A 396 -42.39 -39.87 2.45
C VAL A 396 -42.20 -38.87 1.32
N LEU A 397 -43.14 -38.79 0.38
CA LEU A 397 -43.06 -37.83 -0.73
C LEU A 397 -43.02 -36.38 -0.22
N THR A 398 -43.82 -36.07 0.80
CA THR A 398 -43.84 -34.73 1.41
C THR A 398 -42.52 -34.41 2.11
N ALA A 399 -41.93 -35.35 2.85
CA ALA A 399 -40.64 -35.17 3.49
C ALA A 399 -39.50 -35.00 2.47
N ILE A 400 -39.52 -35.77 1.38
CA ILE A 400 -38.58 -35.62 0.25
C ILE A 400 -38.74 -34.23 -0.39
N ASP A 401 -39.98 -33.79 -0.64
CA ASP A 401 -40.26 -32.47 -1.23
C ASP A 401 -39.83 -31.31 -0.32
N LEU A 402 -39.99 -31.44 1.00
CA LEU A 402 -39.51 -30.46 1.98
C LEU A 402 -37.98 -30.39 1.97
N ALA A 403 -37.31 -31.54 1.90
CA ALA A 403 -35.86 -31.60 1.85
C ALA A 403 -35.31 -31.06 0.52
N SER A 404 -35.91 -31.43 -0.62
CA SER A 404 -35.51 -30.96 -1.95
C SER A 404 -35.84 -29.48 -2.22
N GLY A 405 -36.72 -28.89 -1.41
CA GLY A 405 -37.18 -27.51 -1.54
C GLY A 405 -38.36 -27.32 -2.50
N VAL A 406 -38.90 -28.42 -3.05
CA VAL A 406 -40.16 -28.44 -3.82
C VAL A 406 -41.34 -27.99 -2.96
N LYS A 407 -41.30 -28.32 -1.66
CA LYS A 407 -42.17 -27.76 -0.63
C LYS A 407 -41.35 -26.98 0.40
N SER A 408 -42.00 -26.04 1.07
CA SER A 408 -41.46 -25.30 2.21
C SER A 408 -42.34 -25.53 3.45
N ALA A 409 -41.74 -25.41 4.63
CA ALA A 409 -42.44 -25.48 5.91
C ALA A 409 -42.38 -24.13 6.64
N THR A 410 -43.54 -23.63 7.04
CA THR A 410 -43.67 -22.51 7.97
C THR A 410 -44.09 -23.06 9.32
N ILE A 411 -43.40 -22.65 10.39
CA ILE A 411 -43.62 -23.18 11.73
C ILE A 411 -44.15 -22.07 12.64
N ALA A 412 -45.28 -22.31 13.29
CA ALA A 412 -45.87 -21.43 14.28
C ALA A 412 -46.37 -22.23 15.48
N ASN A 413 -45.91 -21.88 16.69
CA ASN A 413 -46.29 -22.54 17.94
C ASN A 413 -46.15 -24.09 17.91
N GLY A 414 -45.07 -24.59 17.30
CA GLY A 414 -44.81 -26.03 17.18
C GLY A 414 -45.66 -26.77 16.13
N ILE A 415 -46.51 -26.05 15.37
CA ILE A 415 -47.30 -26.60 14.27
C ILE A 415 -46.64 -26.21 12.94
N ALA A 416 -46.46 -27.18 12.06
CA ALA A 416 -45.96 -26.94 10.71
C ALA A 416 -47.10 -26.77 9.70
N THR A 417 -46.92 -25.86 8.74
CA THR A 417 -47.76 -25.71 7.55
C THR A 417 -46.89 -25.87 6.32
N PHE A 418 -47.29 -26.75 5.39
CA PHE A 418 -46.53 -27.01 4.16
C PHE A 418 -47.13 -26.29 2.96
N ALA A 419 -46.28 -25.62 2.18
CA ALA A 419 -46.66 -24.98 0.92
C ALA A 419 -45.84 -25.58 -0.24
N ALA A 420 -46.47 -25.74 -1.40
CA ALA A 420 -45.77 -26.14 -2.61
C ALA A 420 -45.13 -24.91 -3.28
N ASN A 421 -43.84 -24.99 -3.55
CA ASN A 421 -43.07 -23.95 -4.25
C ASN A 421 -42.93 -24.24 -5.76
N GLY A 422 -43.26 -25.47 -6.16
CA GLY A 422 -43.24 -25.95 -7.54
C GLY A 422 -44.16 -27.17 -7.70
N THR A 423 -43.90 -27.99 -8.73
CA THR A 423 -44.65 -29.24 -8.96
C THR A 423 -44.27 -30.29 -7.91
N PRO A 424 -45.18 -30.69 -7.00
CA PRO A 424 -44.88 -31.69 -5.97
C PRO A 424 -44.60 -33.07 -6.53
N SER A 425 -43.86 -33.88 -5.79
CA SER A 425 -43.74 -35.32 -6.04
C SER A 425 -45.10 -36.00 -5.89
N GLN A 426 -45.39 -36.99 -6.73
CA GLN A 426 -46.72 -37.58 -6.85
C GLN A 426 -46.68 -39.07 -7.16
N ILE A 427 -47.84 -39.71 -7.04
CA ILE A 427 -48.07 -41.09 -7.46
C ILE A 427 -49.08 -41.06 -8.60
N SER A 428 -48.73 -41.66 -9.75
CA SER A 428 -49.62 -41.74 -10.90
C SER A 428 -50.83 -42.62 -10.60
N ALA A 429 -51.90 -42.49 -11.40
CA ALA A 429 -53.07 -43.37 -11.28
C ALA A 429 -52.73 -44.86 -11.45
N GLY A 430 -51.62 -45.19 -12.12
CA GLY A 430 -51.10 -46.55 -12.27
C GLY A 430 -50.21 -47.02 -11.11
N GLY A 431 -49.94 -46.18 -10.11
CA GLY A 431 -49.11 -46.51 -8.95
C GLY A 431 -47.61 -46.28 -9.16
N ALA A 432 -47.20 -45.51 -10.17
CA ALA A 432 -45.80 -45.12 -10.35
C ALA A 432 -45.46 -43.93 -9.45
N VAL A 433 -44.36 -44.01 -8.70
CA VAL A 433 -43.84 -42.89 -7.90
C VAL A 433 -42.99 -41.99 -8.79
N THR A 434 -43.30 -40.69 -8.79
CA THR A 434 -42.53 -39.66 -9.48
C THR A 434 -42.03 -38.64 -8.47
N LEU A 435 -40.70 -38.54 -8.34
CA LEU A 435 -40.02 -37.55 -7.51
C LEU A 435 -39.55 -36.39 -8.35
N GLN A 436 -39.76 -35.16 -7.87
CA GLN A 436 -39.47 -33.93 -8.62
C GLN A 436 -38.28 -33.18 -8.02
N THR A 437 -37.48 -32.54 -8.87
CA THR A 437 -36.54 -31.51 -8.43
C THR A 437 -37.31 -30.23 -8.08
N SER A 438 -36.71 -29.34 -7.29
CA SER A 438 -37.17 -27.94 -7.30
C SER A 438 -36.66 -27.25 -8.58
N THR A 439 -37.06 -26.00 -8.81
CA THR A 439 -36.43 -25.17 -9.85
C THR A 439 -35.05 -24.65 -9.41
N GLY A 440 -34.77 -24.65 -8.12
CA GLY A 440 -33.54 -24.08 -7.53
C GLY A 440 -32.40 -25.06 -7.27
N ALA A 441 -32.65 -26.37 -7.26
CA ALA A 441 -31.62 -27.38 -7.11
C ALA A 441 -32.00 -28.69 -7.81
N ASP A 442 -30.97 -29.44 -8.22
CA ASP A 442 -31.11 -30.82 -8.67
C ASP A 442 -31.55 -31.70 -7.49
N LEU A 443 -32.13 -32.87 -7.76
CA LEU A 443 -32.52 -33.83 -6.75
C LEU A 443 -31.44 -34.89 -6.63
N SER A 444 -30.97 -35.14 -5.41
CA SER A 444 -30.07 -36.23 -5.04
C SER A 444 -30.62 -36.89 -3.77
N ILE A 445 -30.93 -38.18 -3.86
CA ILE A 445 -31.47 -38.97 -2.75
C ILE A 445 -30.55 -40.14 -2.53
N THR A 446 -30.01 -40.28 -1.32
CA THR A 446 -29.20 -41.43 -0.90
C THR A 446 -29.86 -42.10 0.29
N GLY A 447 -30.06 -43.42 0.22
CA GLY A 447 -30.68 -44.19 1.29
C GLY A 447 -30.59 -45.69 1.04
N PRO A 448 -31.15 -46.53 1.92
CA PRO A 448 -31.09 -47.99 1.75
C PRO A 448 -31.69 -48.43 0.41
N ALA A 449 -30.95 -49.24 -0.35
CA ALA A 449 -31.37 -49.69 -1.67
C ALA A 449 -32.70 -50.46 -1.61
N ASP A 450 -32.91 -51.28 -0.59
CA ASP A 450 -34.18 -52.00 -0.37
C ASP A 450 -35.38 -51.06 -0.24
N PHE A 451 -35.23 -49.94 0.48
CA PHE A 451 -36.32 -48.98 0.62
C PHE A 451 -36.62 -48.27 -0.71
N LEU A 452 -35.59 -47.79 -1.40
CA LEU A 452 -35.75 -47.13 -2.70
C LEU A 452 -36.28 -48.09 -3.77
N SER A 453 -35.93 -49.38 -3.69
CA SER A 453 -36.43 -50.43 -4.55
C SER A 453 -37.91 -50.74 -4.27
N SER A 454 -38.36 -50.66 -3.01
CA SER A 454 -39.79 -50.80 -2.67
C SER A 454 -40.68 -49.70 -3.29
N LEU A 455 -40.08 -48.55 -3.63
CA LEU A 455 -40.71 -47.47 -4.38
C LEU A 455 -40.52 -47.60 -5.91
N ASN A 456 -39.95 -48.71 -6.39
CA ASN A 456 -39.60 -48.95 -7.79
C ASN A 456 -38.73 -47.85 -8.43
N LEU A 457 -37.96 -47.12 -7.62
CA LEU A 457 -37.08 -46.04 -8.09
C LEU A 457 -35.68 -46.55 -8.47
N THR A 458 -35.33 -47.77 -8.03
CA THR A 458 -34.06 -48.44 -8.35
C THR A 458 -34.23 -49.95 -8.47
N ALA A 459 -33.39 -50.57 -9.30
CA ALA A 459 -33.23 -52.02 -9.37
C ALA A 459 -32.22 -52.56 -8.34
N SER A 460 -31.48 -51.67 -7.64
CA SER A 460 -30.52 -52.06 -6.61
C SER A 460 -31.24 -52.62 -5.38
N THR A 461 -30.73 -53.71 -4.81
CA THR A 461 -31.26 -54.35 -3.60
C THR A 461 -30.14 -54.54 -2.56
N GLY A 462 -30.52 -54.74 -1.30
CA GLY A 462 -29.65 -54.89 -0.14
C GLY A 462 -29.67 -53.68 0.81
N PRO A 463 -29.08 -53.84 2.02
CA PRO A 463 -29.10 -52.82 3.06
C PRO A 463 -28.15 -51.63 2.81
N GLY A 464 -27.29 -51.73 1.80
CA GLY A 464 -26.34 -50.67 1.44
C GLY A 464 -27.00 -49.44 0.80
N PRO A 465 -26.32 -48.29 0.77
CA PRO A 465 -26.88 -47.07 0.19
C PRO A 465 -26.94 -47.15 -1.34
N ALA A 466 -28.05 -46.66 -1.91
CA ALA A 466 -28.17 -46.34 -3.33
C ALA A 466 -28.45 -44.83 -3.48
N THR A 467 -27.87 -44.22 -4.51
CA THR A 467 -28.06 -42.80 -4.83
C THR A 467 -28.85 -42.64 -6.12
N LEU A 468 -29.89 -41.81 -6.08
CA LEU A 468 -30.74 -41.45 -7.19
C LEU A 468 -30.59 -39.96 -7.47
N THR A 469 -30.41 -39.59 -8.74
CA THR A 469 -30.27 -38.18 -9.14
C THR A 469 -31.21 -37.81 -10.26
N ALA A 470 -31.83 -36.63 -10.17
CA ALA A 470 -32.46 -35.95 -11.30
C ALA A 470 -31.90 -34.53 -11.40
N THR A 471 -31.49 -34.16 -12.61
CA THR A 471 -31.00 -32.81 -12.90
C THR A 471 -32.15 -31.92 -13.33
N ARG A 472 -32.09 -30.63 -12.98
CA ARG A 472 -32.98 -29.62 -13.55
C ARG A 472 -32.77 -29.52 -15.06
N SER A 473 -33.82 -29.10 -15.78
CA SER A 473 -33.76 -28.90 -17.23
C SER A 473 -33.52 -27.43 -17.58
N THR A 474 -32.66 -27.14 -18.54
CA THR A 474 -32.49 -25.81 -19.13
C THR A 474 -33.43 -25.58 -20.31
N GLY A 475 -33.84 -24.33 -20.55
CA GLY A 475 -34.66 -23.93 -21.70
C GLY A 475 -34.47 -22.45 -22.05
N ALA A 476 -35.15 -21.95 -23.09
CA ALA A 476 -34.93 -20.61 -23.65
C ALA A 476 -35.23 -19.42 -22.69
N GLY A 477 -35.73 -19.68 -21.47
CA GLY A 477 -35.95 -18.68 -20.41
C GLY A 477 -35.11 -18.92 -19.16
N THR A 478 -34.09 -19.77 -19.24
CA THR A 478 -33.15 -20.08 -18.14
C THR A 478 -31.73 -19.78 -18.59
N ILE A 479 -30.84 -19.45 -17.67
CA ILE A 479 -29.40 -19.38 -17.96
C ILE A 479 -28.88 -20.78 -18.38
N GLY A 480 -27.94 -20.83 -19.32
CA GLY A 480 -27.47 -22.10 -19.89
C GLY A 480 -26.55 -22.91 -19.00
N THR A 481 -26.04 -22.31 -17.93
CA THR A 481 -25.39 -23.00 -16.81
C THR A 481 -26.10 -22.59 -15.54
N LEU A 482 -26.94 -23.46 -14.99
CA LEU A 482 -27.74 -23.18 -13.80
C LEU A 482 -26.86 -23.01 -12.57
N ILE A 483 -27.22 -22.07 -11.69
CA ILE A 483 -26.49 -21.87 -10.43
C ILE A 483 -26.85 -22.99 -9.45
N GLU A 484 -25.84 -23.49 -8.74
CA GLU A 484 -25.97 -24.48 -7.66
C GLU A 484 -26.41 -23.81 -6.34
N ASP A 485 -27.31 -24.47 -5.60
CA ASP A 485 -27.69 -24.06 -4.24
C ASP A 485 -26.46 -23.95 -3.34
N GLY A 486 -26.37 -22.86 -2.59
CA GLY A 486 -25.25 -22.58 -1.70
C GLY A 486 -24.03 -21.96 -2.37
N SER A 487 -24.05 -21.75 -3.70
CA SER A 487 -23.00 -20.95 -4.36
C SER A 487 -22.99 -19.52 -3.80
N THR A 488 -21.83 -18.88 -3.80
CA THR A 488 -21.69 -17.50 -3.31
C THR A 488 -20.88 -16.63 -4.27
N LEU A 489 -21.13 -15.32 -4.22
CA LEU A 489 -20.21 -14.30 -4.69
C LEU A 489 -19.79 -13.41 -3.52
N ASN A 490 -18.50 -13.21 -3.34
CA ASN A 490 -17.94 -12.16 -2.52
C ASN A 490 -17.60 -10.96 -3.41
N VAL A 491 -18.40 -9.90 -3.32
CA VAL A 491 -18.29 -8.66 -4.08
C VAL A 491 -17.82 -7.56 -3.13
N ASN A 492 -16.58 -7.10 -3.31
CA ASN A 492 -15.98 -6.04 -2.48
C ASN A 492 -16.02 -6.30 -0.96
N GLY A 493 -16.05 -7.57 -0.53
CA GLY A 493 -16.14 -7.96 0.87
C GLY A 493 -17.55 -8.33 1.35
N ASN A 494 -18.58 -8.05 0.54
CA ASN A 494 -19.98 -8.39 0.82
C ASN A 494 -20.37 -9.71 0.14
N ILE A 495 -21.14 -10.55 0.83
CA ILE A 495 -21.49 -11.90 0.36
C ILE A 495 -22.90 -11.91 -0.23
N ILE A 496 -23.00 -12.40 -1.46
CA ILE A 496 -24.24 -12.76 -2.15
C ILE A 496 -24.35 -14.28 -2.12
N THR A 497 -25.39 -14.82 -1.48
CA THR A 497 -25.65 -16.26 -1.40
C THR A 497 -26.77 -16.65 -2.34
N PHE A 498 -26.60 -17.71 -3.13
CA PHE A 498 -27.65 -18.27 -3.97
C PHE A 498 -28.33 -19.42 -3.23
N LYS A 499 -29.64 -19.31 -2.99
CA LYS A 499 -30.37 -20.28 -2.17
C LYS A 499 -31.52 -20.95 -2.93
N ASN A 500 -31.57 -22.27 -2.90
CA ASN A 500 -32.75 -23.04 -3.30
C ASN A 500 -33.84 -22.92 -2.22
N ALA A 501 -34.65 -21.87 -2.36
CA ALA A 501 -35.86 -21.63 -1.57
C ALA A 501 -36.76 -20.66 -2.36
N PRO A 502 -38.08 -20.64 -2.12
CA PRO A 502 -38.93 -19.52 -2.54
C PRO A 502 -38.50 -18.25 -1.79
N VAL A 503 -38.78 -17.08 -2.37
CA VAL A 503 -38.57 -15.82 -1.65
C VAL A 503 -39.54 -15.71 -0.47
N PRO A 504 -39.07 -15.37 0.75
CA PRO A 504 -39.94 -15.11 1.88
C PRO A 504 -40.87 -13.92 1.62
N LEU A 505 -42.04 -13.93 2.25
CA LEU A 505 -42.89 -12.74 2.29
C LEU A 505 -42.25 -11.67 3.16
N ALA A 506 -42.27 -10.42 2.69
CA ALA A 506 -41.79 -9.28 3.46
C ALA A 506 -42.54 -9.21 4.82
N SER A 507 -41.77 -9.08 5.89
CA SER A 507 -42.29 -9.14 7.27
C SER A 507 -41.29 -8.51 8.25
N ALA A 508 -41.62 -8.50 9.54
CA ALA A 508 -40.72 -8.03 10.59
C ALA A 508 -39.39 -8.82 10.67
N SER A 509 -39.38 -10.08 10.25
CA SER A 509 -38.17 -10.92 10.21
C SER A 509 -37.48 -10.96 8.85
N HIS A 510 -38.14 -10.44 7.80
CA HIS A 510 -37.64 -10.37 6.42
C HIS A 510 -37.88 -8.97 5.86
N THR A 511 -37.16 -7.97 6.38
CA THR A 511 -37.36 -6.56 6.00
C THR A 511 -36.65 -6.17 4.70
N GLY A 512 -35.78 -7.05 4.20
CA GLY A 512 -34.86 -6.82 3.09
C GLY A 512 -35.35 -7.24 1.71
N ILE A 513 -36.61 -7.64 1.57
CA ILE A 513 -37.11 -8.26 0.34
C ILE A 513 -37.29 -7.24 -0.79
N SER A 514 -36.65 -7.48 -1.94
CA SER A 514 -36.86 -6.74 -3.18
C SER A 514 -36.77 -7.69 -4.38
N GLY A 515 -37.92 -8.05 -4.98
CA GLY A 515 -37.97 -9.12 -5.98
C GLY A 515 -37.63 -10.47 -5.36
N HIS A 516 -36.69 -11.22 -5.94
CA HIS A 516 -36.18 -12.49 -5.39
C HIS A 516 -34.85 -12.32 -4.63
N VAL A 517 -34.58 -11.11 -4.15
CA VAL A 517 -33.40 -10.78 -3.35
C VAL A 517 -33.83 -10.37 -1.95
N GLU A 518 -33.13 -10.87 -0.94
CA GLU A 518 -33.18 -10.34 0.42
C GLU A 518 -31.84 -9.72 0.78
N THR A 519 -31.83 -8.44 1.16
CA THR A 519 -30.61 -7.74 1.56
C THR A 519 -30.65 -7.30 3.03
N ASP A 520 -29.49 -7.28 3.68
CA ASP A 520 -29.31 -6.71 5.02
C ASP A 520 -29.17 -5.18 5.01
N GLY A 521 -29.20 -4.54 3.83
CA GLY A 521 -29.00 -3.10 3.66
C GLY A 521 -27.54 -2.62 3.80
N LEU A 522 -26.62 -3.53 4.13
CA LEU A 522 -25.18 -3.28 4.26
C LEU A 522 -24.37 -3.90 3.11
N GLY A 523 -25.06 -4.55 2.15
CA GLY A 523 -24.49 -5.07 0.92
C GLY A 523 -24.51 -6.59 0.84
N ASN A 524 -24.73 -7.31 1.94
CA ASN A 524 -24.94 -8.76 1.88
C ASN A 524 -26.34 -9.04 1.34
N SER A 525 -26.46 -10.09 0.54
CA SER A 525 -27.72 -10.46 -0.09
C SER A 525 -27.90 -11.97 -0.19
N THR A 526 -29.14 -12.44 -0.15
CA THR A 526 -29.53 -13.79 -0.57
C THR A 526 -30.38 -13.68 -1.83
N VAL A 527 -29.97 -14.35 -2.90
CA VAL A 527 -30.72 -14.47 -4.14
C VAL A 527 -31.40 -15.84 -4.16
N TYR A 528 -32.73 -15.83 -4.20
CA TYR A 528 -33.54 -17.04 -4.17
C TYR A 528 -33.68 -17.64 -5.57
N LEU A 529 -33.14 -18.84 -5.77
CA LEU A 529 -33.06 -19.50 -7.09
C LEU A 529 -34.43 -19.94 -7.63
N GLN A 530 -35.42 -20.14 -6.76
CA GLN A 530 -36.78 -20.50 -7.19
C GLN A 530 -37.54 -19.25 -7.63
N GLY A 531 -37.37 -18.86 -8.89
CA GLY A 531 -38.00 -17.68 -9.50
C GLY A 531 -37.05 -16.49 -9.69
N GLY A 532 -35.88 -16.50 -9.05
CA GLY A 532 -34.86 -15.47 -9.22
C GLY A 532 -34.34 -15.38 -10.66
N THR A 533 -34.07 -14.15 -11.09
CA THR A 533 -33.69 -13.80 -12.46
C THR A 533 -32.32 -13.13 -12.53
N MET A 534 -31.77 -12.96 -13.74
CA MET A 534 -30.54 -12.18 -13.95
C MET A 534 -30.65 -10.75 -13.42
N ALA A 535 -31.83 -10.13 -13.48
CA ALA A 535 -32.06 -8.80 -12.89
C ALA A 535 -31.83 -8.79 -11.37
N ASP A 536 -32.17 -9.87 -10.68
CA ASP A 536 -32.01 -10.00 -9.23
C ASP A 536 -30.51 -10.15 -8.86
N VAL A 537 -29.71 -10.83 -9.68
CA VAL A 537 -28.25 -10.90 -9.52
C VAL A 537 -27.62 -9.51 -9.63
N LEU A 538 -27.99 -8.74 -10.65
CA LEU A 538 -27.43 -7.41 -10.86
C LEU A 538 -27.82 -6.44 -9.73
N LYS A 539 -29.05 -6.54 -9.19
CA LYS A 539 -29.45 -5.79 -7.97
C LYS A 539 -28.58 -6.15 -6.77
N ALA A 540 -28.36 -7.44 -6.53
CA ALA A 540 -27.52 -7.91 -5.41
C ALA A 540 -26.06 -7.43 -5.56
N ILE A 541 -25.51 -7.45 -6.78
CA ILE A 541 -24.18 -6.91 -7.08
C ILE A 541 -24.13 -5.39 -6.84
N ASP A 542 -25.13 -4.64 -7.32
CA ASP A 542 -25.19 -3.19 -7.10
C ASP A 542 -25.31 -2.80 -5.63
N LEU A 543 -26.03 -3.58 -4.84
CA LEU A 543 -26.11 -3.42 -3.38
C LEU A 543 -24.74 -3.68 -2.74
N ALA A 544 -24.05 -4.74 -3.18
CA ALA A 544 -22.75 -5.10 -2.65
C ALA A 544 -21.64 -4.10 -3.03
N THR A 545 -21.70 -3.49 -4.22
CA THR A 545 -20.74 -2.45 -4.67
C THR A 545 -21.08 -1.05 -4.14
N GLY A 546 -22.26 -0.87 -3.54
CA GLY A 546 -22.77 0.42 -3.07
C GLY A 546 -23.30 1.32 -4.18
N VAL A 547 -23.44 0.81 -5.41
CA VAL A 547 -24.10 1.51 -6.53
C VAL A 547 -25.57 1.77 -6.19
N GLN A 548 -26.22 0.83 -5.52
CA GLN A 548 -27.54 0.98 -4.93
C GLN A 548 -27.46 0.85 -3.41
N THR A 549 -28.37 1.55 -2.72
CA THR A 549 -28.58 1.43 -1.28
C THR A 549 -30.00 0.97 -1.02
N ALA A 550 -30.22 0.21 0.05
CA ALA A 550 -31.53 -0.30 0.42
C ALA A 550 -32.02 0.34 1.72
N THR A 551 -33.25 0.86 1.71
CA THR A 551 -33.98 1.21 2.93
C THR A 551 -34.91 0.06 3.29
N LEU A 552 -34.71 -0.57 4.45
CA LEU A 552 -35.44 -1.77 4.87
C LEU A 552 -36.75 -1.41 5.58
N SER A 553 -37.80 -2.21 5.37
CA SER A 553 -39.09 -2.05 6.03
C SER A 553 -39.84 -3.38 6.13
N GLN A 554 -40.88 -3.45 6.97
CA GLN A 554 -41.74 -4.65 7.04
C GLN A 554 -42.48 -4.94 5.72
N THR A 555 -42.59 -3.94 4.84
CA THR A 555 -43.16 -4.10 3.49
C THR A 555 -42.12 -4.45 2.42
N GLY A 556 -40.84 -4.60 2.80
CA GLY A 556 -39.72 -4.90 1.90
C GLY A 556 -38.68 -3.78 1.81
N ALA A 557 -37.67 -3.98 0.97
CA ALA A 557 -36.58 -3.03 0.74
C ALA A 557 -36.86 -2.11 -0.46
N THR A 558 -36.72 -0.81 -0.23
CA THR A 558 -36.74 0.21 -1.29
C THR A 558 -35.31 0.51 -1.72
N LEU A 559 -34.99 0.30 -3.00
CA LEU A 559 -33.66 0.50 -3.56
C LEU A 559 -33.51 1.89 -4.17
N THR A 560 -32.39 2.56 -3.90
CA THR A 560 -32.04 3.88 -4.47
C THR A 560 -30.64 3.84 -5.05
N THR A 561 -30.50 4.24 -6.33
CA THR A 561 -29.20 4.40 -6.99
C THR A 561 -28.46 5.62 -6.45
N GLN A 562 -27.20 5.46 -6.10
CA GLN A 562 -26.36 6.55 -5.59
C GLN A 562 -26.01 7.55 -6.70
N THR A 563 -26.06 8.85 -6.38
CA THR A 563 -25.73 9.94 -7.31
C THR A 563 -24.36 9.75 -7.96
N GLY A 564 -24.29 9.87 -9.29
CA GLY A 564 -23.04 9.70 -10.05
C GLY A 564 -22.66 8.24 -10.35
N SER A 565 -23.50 7.28 -9.99
CA SER A 565 -23.38 5.87 -10.38
C SER A 565 -24.53 5.47 -11.32
N ALA A 566 -24.29 4.45 -12.15
CA ALA A 566 -25.31 3.80 -12.96
C ALA A 566 -25.44 2.34 -12.49
N ASN A 567 -26.66 1.81 -12.43
CA ASN A 567 -26.89 0.42 -12.04
C ASN A 567 -26.22 -0.54 -13.04
N SER A 568 -25.80 -1.69 -12.54
CA SER A 568 -25.34 -2.78 -13.38
C SER A 568 -26.44 -3.19 -14.37
N SER A 569 -26.04 -3.55 -15.58
CA SER A 569 -26.96 -3.85 -16.67
C SER A 569 -26.53 -5.09 -17.43
N LEU A 570 -27.34 -5.50 -18.41
CA LEU A 570 -27.06 -6.62 -19.28
C LEU A 570 -27.10 -6.15 -20.74
N SER A 571 -26.13 -6.56 -21.54
CA SER A 571 -26.03 -6.15 -22.94
C SER A 571 -25.48 -7.30 -23.76
N SER A 572 -26.30 -7.81 -24.68
CA SER A 572 -25.94 -8.92 -25.58
C SER A 572 -25.41 -10.16 -24.81
N GLY A 573 -26.09 -10.54 -23.73
CA GLY A 573 -25.70 -11.65 -22.84
C GLY A 573 -24.51 -11.39 -21.92
N SER A 574 -23.80 -10.26 -22.05
CA SER A 574 -22.71 -9.89 -21.13
C SER A 574 -23.23 -9.04 -19.99
N LEU A 575 -22.86 -9.36 -18.76
CA LEU A 575 -23.12 -8.54 -17.59
C LEU A 575 -22.20 -7.33 -17.64
N LYS A 576 -22.79 -6.14 -17.56
CA LYS A 576 -22.13 -4.86 -17.42
C LYS A 576 -22.21 -4.44 -15.95
N VAL A 577 -21.23 -4.87 -15.18
CA VAL A 577 -21.17 -4.68 -13.74
C VAL A 577 -20.59 -3.31 -13.40
N SER A 578 -21.31 -2.53 -12.62
CA SER A 578 -20.83 -1.25 -12.13
C SER A 578 -19.90 -1.42 -10.95
N THR A 579 -18.77 -0.71 -11.00
CA THR A 579 -17.72 -0.76 -9.96
C THR A 579 -18.09 0.02 -8.70
N GLY A 580 -19.06 0.94 -8.77
CA GLY A 580 -19.40 1.85 -7.68
C GLY A 580 -18.38 2.97 -7.51
N SER A 581 -18.62 3.86 -6.54
CA SER A 581 -17.71 4.98 -6.25
C SER A 581 -16.80 4.70 -5.05
N ALA A 582 -17.12 3.70 -4.21
CA ALA A 582 -16.48 3.47 -2.91
C ALA A 582 -15.13 2.73 -3.00
N SER A 583 -15.02 1.70 -3.83
CA SER A 583 -13.82 0.87 -3.98
C SER A 583 -13.73 0.25 -5.38
N ASP A 584 -12.53 -0.19 -5.78
CA ASP A 584 -12.36 -0.96 -7.02
C ASP A 584 -13.10 -2.30 -6.91
N LEU A 585 -13.69 -2.74 -8.01
CA LEU A 585 -14.49 -3.95 -8.06
C LEU A 585 -13.59 -5.18 -7.95
N THR A 586 -13.90 -6.05 -7.02
CA THR A 586 -13.39 -7.41 -6.91
C THR A 586 -14.56 -8.33 -6.62
N ILE A 587 -14.77 -9.32 -7.50
CA ILE A 587 -15.73 -10.39 -7.31
C ILE A 587 -14.97 -11.71 -7.26
N SER A 588 -15.21 -12.49 -6.22
CA SER A 588 -14.79 -13.88 -6.09
C SER A 588 -16.01 -14.72 -5.68
N GLY A 589 -15.89 -16.04 -5.57
CA GLY A 589 -17.05 -16.85 -5.18
C GLY A 589 -16.73 -18.31 -4.89
N THR A 590 -17.71 -19.02 -4.35
CA THR A 590 -17.70 -20.47 -4.13
C THR A 590 -18.77 -21.16 -4.96
N GLY A 591 -18.63 -22.47 -5.17
CA GLY A 591 -19.53 -23.22 -6.05
C GLY A 591 -19.32 -22.82 -7.52
N ASN A 592 -20.41 -22.75 -8.28
CA ASN A 592 -20.34 -22.51 -9.73
C ASN A 592 -20.80 -21.10 -10.16
N ALA A 593 -21.16 -20.20 -9.23
CA ALA A 593 -21.73 -18.89 -9.55
C ALA A 593 -20.84 -18.04 -10.48
N MET A 594 -19.52 -18.00 -10.25
CA MET A 594 -18.58 -17.26 -11.11
C MET A 594 -18.59 -17.77 -12.55
N LEU A 595 -18.67 -19.09 -12.74
CA LEU A 595 -18.71 -19.71 -14.06
C LEU A 595 -20.06 -19.48 -14.74
N ALA A 596 -21.16 -19.74 -14.01
CA ALA A 596 -22.53 -19.57 -14.50
C ALA A 596 -22.85 -18.13 -14.95
N LEU A 597 -22.22 -17.14 -14.31
CA LEU A 597 -22.42 -15.71 -14.59
C LEU A 597 -21.36 -15.12 -15.55
N GLY A 598 -20.49 -15.95 -16.12
CA GLY A 598 -19.46 -15.50 -17.08
C GLY A 598 -18.36 -14.64 -16.45
N LEU A 599 -18.18 -14.69 -15.13
CA LEU A 599 -17.19 -13.90 -14.38
C LEU A 599 -15.85 -14.65 -14.21
N ALA A 600 -15.80 -15.96 -14.48
CA ALA A 600 -14.61 -16.80 -14.31
C ALA A 600 -13.56 -16.69 -15.44
N GLY A 601 -13.52 -15.57 -16.18
CA GLY A 601 -12.58 -15.36 -17.29
C GLY A 601 -12.86 -16.24 -18.52
N ASN A 602 -12.12 -16.01 -19.61
CA ASN A 602 -12.34 -16.67 -20.91
C ASN A 602 -12.11 -18.19 -20.93
N THR A 603 -11.32 -18.73 -20.00
CA THR A 603 -11.12 -20.18 -19.81
C THR A 603 -12.06 -20.78 -18.77
N GLY A 604 -12.87 -19.97 -18.08
CA GLY A 604 -13.75 -20.43 -17.00
C GLY A 604 -13.03 -20.82 -15.70
N THR A 605 -11.72 -20.54 -15.58
CA THR A 605 -10.87 -20.95 -14.45
C THR A 605 -10.44 -19.80 -13.54
N SER A 606 -10.82 -18.55 -13.84
CA SER A 606 -10.48 -17.41 -12.99
C SER A 606 -11.24 -17.49 -11.66
N THR A 607 -10.51 -17.35 -10.55
CA THR A 607 -11.10 -17.32 -9.21
C THR A 607 -11.53 -15.92 -8.79
N GLU A 608 -11.13 -14.89 -9.54
CA GLU A 608 -11.45 -13.49 -9.28
C GLU A 608 -11.79 -12.73 -10.59
N PHE A 609 -12.72 -11.77 -10.49
CA PHE A 609 -13.07 -10.81 -11.52
C PHE A 609 -12.84 -9.40 -10.98
N LYS A 610 -11.97 -8.62 -11.61
CA LYS A 610 -11.53 -7.31 -11.12
C LYS A 610 -11.77 -6.20 -12.13
N ALA A 611 -12.11 -5.02 -11.64
CA ALA A 611 -12.12 -3.80 -12.45
C ALA A 611 -11.89 -2.56 -11.58
N SER A 612 -11.02 -1.67 -12.05
CA SER A 612 -10.80 -0.39 -11.38
C SER A 612 -11.94 0.59 -11.64
N ARG A 613 -12.23 1.44 -10.65
CA ARG A 613 -13.14 2.58 -10.84
C ARG A 613 -12.54 3.58 -11.83
N SER A 614 -13.39 4.45 -12.37
CA SER A 614 -12.93 5.57 -13.19
C SER A 614 -12.39 6.66 -12.28
N SER A 615 -11.11 7.00 -12.39
CA SER A 615 -10.57 8.19 -11.74
C SER A 615 -10.99 9.43 -12.54
N GLY A 616 -11.84 10.28 -11.96
CA GLY A 616 -12.09 11.61 -12.49
C GLY A 616 -10.92 12.55 -12.20
N THR A 617 -10.72 13.56 -13.04
CA THR A 617 -9.81 14.67 -12.76
C THR A 617 -10.43 15.58 -11.69
N GLY A 618 -10.38 15.14 -10.42
CA GLY A 618 -10.60 15.99 -9.25
C GLY A 618 -9.26 16.46 -8.72
N GLY A 619 -9.05 17.79 -8.63
CA GLY A 619 -7.79 18.40 -8.21
C GLY A 619 -7.13 19.23 -9.32
N VAL A 620 -5.82 19.07 -9.52
CA VAL A 620 -5.03 19.78 -10.54
C VAL A 620 -4.30 18.87 -11.54
N SER A 621 -4.54 17.56 -11.49
CA SER A 621 -3.88 16.58 -12.38
C SER A 621 -4.08 16.92 -13.86
N GLY A 622 -3.00 16.87 -14.65
CA GLY A 622 -2.96 17.25 -16.06
C GLY A 622 -3.00 18.77 -16.33
N LYS A 623 -3.16 19.62 -15.31
CA LYS A 623 -3.13 21.07 -15.47
C LYS A 623 -1.69 21.58 -15.47
N THR A 624 -1.43 22.60 -16.29
CA THR A 624 -0.14 23.29 -16.33
C THR A 624 -0.14 24.55 -15.48
N LEU A 625 0.91 24.74 -14.68
CA LEU A 625 1.27 25.97 -13.98
C LEU A 625 2.49 26.56 -14.67
N SER A 626 2.38 27.81 -15.15
CA SER A 626 3.50 28.46 -15.84
C SER A 626 3.84 29.82 -15.27
N PHE A 627 5.10 30.20 -15.37
CA PHE A 627 5.57 31.56 -15.12
C PHE A 627 6.50 32.02 -16.25
N THR A 628 6.39 33.28 -16.65
CA THR A 628 7.40 33.93 -17.51
C THR A 628 8.72 34.10 -16.76
N SER A 629 9.79 34.48 -17.46
CA SER A 629 11.10 34.72 -16.85
C SER A 629 11.00 35.70 -15.68
N PHE A 630 11.53 35.32 -14.52
CA PHE A 630 11.57 36.16 -13.32
C PHE A 630 13.01 36.47 -12.94
N LYS A 631 13.38 37.76 -12.92
CA LYS A 631 14.74 38.26 -12.67
C LYS A 631 15.82 37.54 -13.51
N GLY A 632 15.53 37.30 -14.79
CA GLY A 632 16.44 36.62 -15.72
C GLY A 632 16.47 35.09 -15.58
N GLY A 633 15.58 34.51 -14.76
CA GLY A 633 15.37 33.07 -14.66
C GLY A 633 14.76 32.46 -15.93
N THR A 634 14.86 31.14 -16.07
CA THR A 634 14.28 30.43 -17.22
C THR A 634 12.77 30.30 -17.06
N PRO A 635 11.94 30.66 -18.05
CA PRO A 635 10.49 30.45 -17.99
C PRO A 635 10.13 29.00 -17.65
N VAL A 636 9.12 28.82 -16.82
CA VAL A 636 8.72 27.49 -16.31
C VAL A 636 7.31 27.16 -16.76
N SER A 637 7.09 25.91 -17.14
CA SER A 637 5.77 25.33 -17.39
C SER A 637 5.76 23.92 -16.82
N VAL A 638 4.94 23.71 -15.79
CA VAL A 638 4.93 22.49 -14.98
C VAL A 638 3.57 21.84 -15.09
N THR A 639 3.51 20.56 -15.48
CA THR A 639 2.27 19.78 -15.51
C THR A 639 2.16 18.96 -14.23
N PHE A 640 1.05 19.09 -13.50
CA PHE A 640 0.78 18.25 -12.34
C PHE A 640 0.35 16.83 -12.76
N GLY A 641 0.83 15.81 -12.06
CA GLY A 641 0.56 14.41 -12.41
C GLY A 641 1.09 13.43 -11.36
N ASP A 642 1.29 12.18 -11.74
CA ASP A 642 1.70 11.10 -10.84
C ASP A 642 3.22 11.06 -10.55
N GLY A 643 3.98 12.00 -11.12
CA GLY A 643 5.43 12.07 -10.99
C GLY A 643 6.19 11.29 -12.08
N THR A 644 5.47 10.60 -12.98
CA THR A 644 6.03 9.95 -14.16
C THR A 644 5.95 10.85 -15.38
N GLY A 645 6.71 10.52 -16.44
CA GLY A 645 6.63 11.25 -17.72
C GLY A 645 7.00 12.74 -17.66
N GLY A 646 7.74 13.17 -16.63
CA GLY A 646 8.09 14.58 -16.42
C GLY A 646 7.02 15.42 -15.72
N THR A 647 5.91 14.81 -15.27
CA THR A 647 4.90 15.48 -14.44
C THR A 647 5.37 15.66 -13.00
N VAL A 648 4.72 16.57 -12.27
CA VAL A 648 5.03 16.89 -10.87
C VAL A 648 3.93 16.39 -9.94
N LYS A 649 4.31 15.57 -8.96
CA LYS A 649 3.45 15.10 -7.88
C LYS A 649 3.76 15.78 -6.56
N THR A 650 5.03 15.95 -6.21
CA THR A 650 5.45 16.40 -4.86
C THR A 650 5.89 17.87 -4.83
N LEU A 651 5.85 18.49 -3.64
CA LEU A 651 6.39 19.83 -3.42
C LEU A 651 7.87 19.94 -3.77
N SER A 652 8.65 18.89 -3.47
CA SER A 652 10.07 18.83 -3.84
C SER A 652 10.26 18.90 -5.34
N GLN A 653 9.50 18.11 -6.11
CA GLN A 653 9.54 18.13 -7.57
C GLN A 653 9.13 19.50 -8.15
N LEU A 654 8.10 20.14 -7.60
CA LEU A 654 7.69 21.48 -7.99
C LEU A 654 8.82 22.50 -7.72
N ASN A 655 9.44 22.45 -6.55
CA ASN A 655 10.53 23.34 -6.17
C ASN A 655 11.77 23.19 -7.05
N VAL A 656 12.11 21.97 -7.48
CA VAL A 656 13.19 21.75 -8.45
C VAL A 656 12.89 22.46 -9.78
N LYS A 657 11.64 22.43 -10.25
CA LYS A 657 11.24 23.12 -11.48
C LYS A 657 11.20 24.64 -11.32
N LEU A 658 10.71 25.15 -10.18
CA LEU A 658 10.61 26.59 -9.92
C LEU A 658 11.96 27.25 -9.62
N ALA A 659 12.93 26.51 -9.09
CA ALA A 659 14.25 27.03 -8.75
C ALA A 659 14.98 27.63 -9.95
N THR A 660 14.79 27.09 -11.16
CA THR A 660 15.39 27.64 -12.40
C THR A 660 14.84 29.00 -12.78
N ASN A 661 13.71 29.39 -12.19
CA ASN A 661 13.09 30.70 -12.35
C ASN A 661 13.13 31.54 -11.07
N ASN A 662 14.05 31.24 -10.14
CA ASN A 662 14.26 32.00 -8.90
C ASN A 662 13.05 32.05 -7.94
N MET A 663 12.22 31.01 -7.98
CA MET A 663 10.98 30.92 -7.21
C MET A 663 10.99 29.70 -6.30
N ILE A 664 10.21 29.77 -5.23
CA ILE A 664 10.00 28.66 -4.29
C ILE A 664 8.51 28.52 -3.99
N ALA A 665 8.05 27.28 -3.90
CA ALA A 665 6.72 26.89 -3.49
C ALA A 665 6.73 26.33 -2.07
N GLN A 666 5.65 26.62 -1.35
CA GLN A 666 5.29 26.05 -0.06
C GLN A 666 3.82 25.66 -0.08
N ILE A 667 3.43 24.65 0.70
CA ILE A 667 2.04 24.28 0.90
C ILE A 667 1.77 24.19 2.40
N ASP A 668 0.63 24.73 2.84
CA ASP A 668 0.19 24.63 4.23
C ASP A 668 -0.71 23.41 4.48
N ALA A 669 -1.13 23.20 5.73
CA ALA A 669 -1.98 22.08 6.13
C ALA A 669 -3.40 22.09 5.49
N ASN A 670 -3.84 23.23 4.96
CA ASN A 670 -5.13 23.39 4.30
C ASN A 670 -5.02 23.21 2.77
N GLY A 671 -3.85 22.84 2.26
CA GLY A 671 -3.58 22.70 0.83
C GLY A 671 -3.39 24.04 0.11
N LYS A 672 -3.10 25.14 0.81
CA LYS A 672 -2.80 26.45 0.19
C LYS A 672 -1.39 26.44 -0.38
N LEU A 673 -1.29 26.27 -1.69
CA LEU A 673 -0.05 26.39 -2.44
C LEU A 673 0.31 27.87 -2.56
N THR A 674 1.44 28.27 -2.00
CA THR A 674 2.00 29.62 -2.10
C THR A 674 3.33 29.55 -2.83
N ILE A 675 3.49 30.39 -3.86
CA ILE A 675 4.70 30.49 -4.66
C ILE A 675 5.25 31.88 -4.48
N SER A 676 6.48 32.01 -3.99
CA SER A 676 7.14 33.27 -3.71
C SER A 676 8.47 33.39 -4.45
N SER A 677 9.02 34.61 -4.52
CA SER A 677 10.43 34.78 -4.84
C SER A 677 11.31 34.08 -3.80
N ASN A 678 12.55 33.75 -4.16
CA ASN A 678 13.55 33.22 -3.22
C ASN A 678 14.25 34.35 -2.44
N ASN A 679 15.20 34.02 -1.54
CA ASN A 679 15.95 35.02 -0.76
C ASN A 679 16.92 35.86 -1.62
N ASP A 680 17.33 35.35 -2.77
CA ASP A 680 18.24 36.06 -3.68
C ASP A 680 17.54 37.27 -4.31
N TYR A 681 16.24 37.15 -4.57
CA TYR A 681 15.42 38.22 -5.16
C TYR A 681 14.24 38.60 -4.26
N ALA A 682 14.48 38.70 -2.95
CA ALA A 682 13.44 39.04 -1.97
C ALA A 682 12.82 40.44 -2.21
N SER A 683 13.57 41.35 -2.83
CA SER A 683 13.14 42.73 -3.17
C SER A 683 12.26 42.82 -4.43
N ALA A 684 12.14 41.73 -5.18
CA ALA A 684 11.49 41.70 -6.48
C ALA A 684 9.98 41.45 -6.38
N THR A 685 9.21 42.01 -7.32
CA THR A 685 7.76 41.85 -7.40
C THR A 685 7.36 40.92 -8.54
N LEU A 686 6.75 39.78 -8.20
CA LEU A 686 6.23 38.81 -9.18
C LEU A 686 5.16 39.44 -10.08
N GLY A 687 5.19 39.10 -11.36
CA GLY A 687 4.25 39.59 -12.37
C GLY A 687 4.42 41.05 -12.77
N SER A 688 5.39 41.78 -12.19
CA SER A 688 5.68 43.16 -12.60
C SER A 688 6.34 43.20 -13.98
N THR A 689 6.20 44.32 -14.69
CA THR A 689 6.82 44.53 -16.01
C THR A 689 8.34 44.54 -15.95
N THR A 690 8.92 45.00 -14.83
CA THR A 690 10.37 45.10 -14.64
C THR A 690 11.00 43.76 -14.23
N ASP A 691 10.37 43.03 -13.30
CA ASP A 691 10.96 41.81 -12.72
C ASP A 691 10.48 40.53 -13.39
N GLY A 692 9.34 40.57 -14.09
CA GLY A 692 8.75 39.43 -14.78
C GLY A 692 8.04 38.45 -13.84
N GLY A 693 7.95 37.16 -14.22
CA GLY A 693 7.28 36.14 -13.41
C GLY A 693 5.75 36.19 -13.45
N THR A 694 5.17 36.50 -14.61
CA THR A 694 3.72 36.49 -14.83
C THR A 694 3.18 35.06 -14.76
N LEU A 695 2.22 34.83 -13.88
CA LEU A 695 1.52 33.55 -13.71
C LEU A 695 0.62 33.21 -14.92
N GLY A 696 0.58 31.94 -15.31
CA GLY A 696 -0.30 31.42 -16.34
C GLY A 696 -0.46 29.89 -16.28
N GLY A 697 -0.79 29.29 -17.43
CA GLY A 697 -1.02 27.86 -17.58
C GLY A 697 -2.50 27.50 -17.41
N THR A 698 -2.88 26.26 -17.74
CA THR A 698 -4.29 25.84 -17.70
C THR A 698 -4.84 25.74 -16.27
N ILE A 699 -3.98 25.75 -15.26
CA ILE A 699 -4.39 25.70 -13.85
C ILE A 699 -5.14 26.97 -13.41
N THR A 700 -4.91 28.11 -14.05
CA THR A 700 -5.56 29.39 -13.68
C THR A 700 -7.04 29.43 -14.04
N ALA A 701 -7.49 28.55 -14.95
CA ALA A 701 -8.91 28.34 -15.23
C ALA A 701 -9.59 27.41 -14.20
N THR A 702 -8.79 26.65 -13.44
CA THR A 702 -9.28 25.68 -12.44
C THR A 702 -9.22 26.26 -11.02
N LEU A 703 -8.19 27.06 -10.73
CA LEU A 703 -7.97 27.70 -9.44
C LEU A 703 -7.89 29.21 -9.58
N THR A 704 -8.50 29.92 -8.63
CA THR A 704 -8.31 31.36 -8.50
C THR A 704 -7.06 31.64 -7.67
N PHE A 705 -6.00 32.12 -8.32
CA PHE A 705 -4.80 32.58 -7.64
C PHE A 705 -4.97 34.01 -7.12
N SER A 706 -4.34 34.32 -5.99
CA SER A 706 -4.20 35.69 -5.51
C SER A 706 -3.42 36.54 -6.51
N THR A 707 -3.73 37.82 -6.57
CA THR A 707 -2.89 38.80 -7.28
C THR A 707 -1.51 38.87 -6.62
N PRO A 708 -0.41 38.98 -7.40
CA PRO A 708 0.91 39.21 -6.82
C PRO A 708 0.94 40.52 -6.04
N ASN A 709 1.38 40.48 -4.80
CA ASN A 709 1.62 41.68 -3.99
C ASN A 709 3.11 42.07 -4.04
N PRO A 710 3.46 43.37 -4.00
CA PRO A 710 4.83 43.80 -3.75
C PRO A 710 5.37 43.23 -2.43
N PRO A 711 6.68 42.94 -2.34
CA PRO A 711 7.28 42.44 -1.10
C PRO A 711 7.20 43.50 0.02
N GLU A 712 6.98 43.07 1.25
CA GLU A 712 6.80 43.96 2.41
C GLU A 712 8.13 44.21 3.13
N PRO A 713 8.58 45.47 3.24
CA PRO A 713 9.83 45.82 3.91
C PRO A 713 9.88 45.36 5.37
N ASP A 714 10.94 44.66 5.76
CA ASP A 714 11.29 44.50 7.17
C ASP A 714 12.20 45.66 7.58
N VAL A 715 11.61 46.68 8.20
CA VAL A 715 12.32 47.89 8.62
C VAL A 715 13.50 47.57 9.54
N THR A 716 13.38 46.57 10.41
CA THR A 716 14.45 46.20 11.35
C THR A 716 15.63 45.58 10.61
N ALA A 717 15.34 44.63 9.71
CA ALA A 717 16.38 44.00 8.90
C ALA A 717 17.08 45.00 7.96
N GLN A 718 16.33 45.92 7.34
CA GLN A 718 16.89 46.94 6.45
C GLN A 718 17.78 47.93 7.20
N VAL A 719 17.40 48.37 8.40
CA VAL A 719 18.25 49.23 9.25
C VAL A 719 19.54 48.52 9.64
N ALA A 720 19.49 47.23 9.96
CA ALA A 720 20.69 46.45 10.28
C ALA A 720 21.63 46.35 9.06
N ARG A 721 21.10 46.06 7.87
CA ARG A 721 21.87 45.97 6.62
C ARG A 721 22.43 47.33 6.18
N ALA A 722 21.70 48.43 6.40
CA ALA A 722 22.19 49.78 6.15
C ALA A 722 23.46 50.11 6.96
N LYS A 723 23.55 49.65 8.21
CA LYS A 723 24.77 49.80 9.02
C LYS A 723 25.96 49.01 8.45
N LEU A 724 25.70 47.82 7.89
CA LEU A 724 26.75 47.03 7.23
C LEU A 724 27.22 47.70 5.93
N VAL A 725 26.33 48.34 5.18
CA VAL A 725 26.68 49.17 4.02
C VAL A 725 27.60 50.32 4.44
N GLU A 726 27.28 51.02 5.54
CA GLU A 726 28.12 52.09 6.09
C GLU A 726 29.51 51.57 6.49
N GLN A 727 29.57 50.45 7.21
CA GLN A 727 30.84 49.80 7.59
C GLN A 727 31.67 49.40 6.37
N TYR A 728 31.06 48.82 5.34
CA TYR A 728 31.74 48.48 4.09
C TYR A 728 32.31 49.74 3.43
N ASN A 729 31.52 50.80 3.30
CA ASN A 729 31.97 52.05 2.68
C ASN A 729 33.11 52.72 3.46
N ASN A 730 33.13 52.59 4.79
CA ASN A 730 34.28 53.03 5.61
C ASN A 730 35.55 52.23 5.28
N VAL A 731 35.44 50.90 5.10
CA VAL A 731 36.59 50.06 4.68
C VAL A 731 37.06 50.43 3.27
N ILE A 732 36.15 50.71 2.33
CA ILE A 732 36.50 51.18 0.98
C ILE A 732 37.26 52.52 1.02
N GLN A 733 36.88 53.43 1.91
CA GLN A 733 37.64 54.65 2.15
C GLN A 733 39.03 54.37 2.72
N GLN A 734 39.17 53.42 3.66
CA GLN A 734 40.49 53.02 4.19
C GLN A 734 41.38 52.38 3.11
N ILE A 735 40.81 51.64 2.16
CA ILE A 735 41.54 51.11 0.98
C ILE A 735 42.05 52.27 0.13
N THR A 736 41.22 53.30 -0.06
CA THR A 736 41.59 54.50 -0.82
C THR A 736 42.77 55.24 -0.20
N THR A 737 42.76 55.47 1.11
CA THR A 737 43.85 56.17 1.81
C THR A 737 45.11 55.31 1.85
N THR A 738 45.00 54.03 2.21
CA THR A 738 46.14 53.09 2.25
C THR A 738 46.85 52.97 0.89
N SER A 739 46.09 52.94 -0.21
CA SER A 739 46.68 52.89 -1.56
C SER A 739 47.44 54.17 -1.91
N GLN A 740 47.03 55.34 -1.40
CA GLN A 740 47.70 56.62 -1.62
C GLN A 740 48.93 56.80 -0.72
N ASP A 741 48.87 56.29 0.51
CA ASP A 741 49.93 56.47 1.51
C ASP A 741 51.11 55.51 1.33
N ALA A 742 50.97 54.44 0.53
CA ALA A 742 51.99 53.42 0.27
C ALA A 742 53.15 53.89 -0.63
N SER A 743 53.71 55.07 -0.33
CA SER A 743 54.81 55.70 -1.04
C SER A 743 56.13 55.59 -0.29
N PHE A 744 57.25 55.56 -1.02
CA PHE A 744 58.59 55.73 -0.44
C PHE A 744 59.39 56.70 -1.31
N ASN A 745 60.00 57.70 -0.67
CA ASN A 745 60.78 58.75 -1.34
C ASN A 745 60.03 59.40 -2.54
N GLY A 746 58.71 59.59 -2.40
CA GLY A 746 57.87 60.23 -3.42
C GLY A 746 57.41 59.31 -4.58
N VAL A 747 57.73 58.02 -4.58
CA VAL A 747 57.24 57.05 -5.58
C VAL A 747 56.18 56.14 -4.97
N ASN A 748 55.00 56.06 -5.57
CA ASN A 748 53.91 55.17 -5.19
C ASN A 748 53.48 54.25 -6.35
N LEU A 749 53.99 53.02 -6.33
CA LEU A 749 53.67 52.01 -7.35
C LEU A 749 52.19 51.55 -7.32
N LEU A 750 51.48 51.77 -6.21
CA LEU A 750 50.05 51.43 -6.07
C LEU A 750 49.15 52.54 -6.60
N ASN A 751 49.70 53.72 -6.89
CA ASN A 751 48.98 54.82 -7.52
C ASN A 751 49.33 54.96 -9.01
N GLY A 752 50.09 54.02 -9.56
CA GLY A 752 50.47 54.00 -10.98
C GLY A 752 51.84 54.60 -11.31
N ASP A 753 52.61 55.05 -10.31
CA ASP A 753 53.94 55.61 -10.57
C ASP A 753 54.90 54.57 -11.13
N THR A 754 55.94 55.01 -11.83
CA THR A 754 56.94 54.11 -12.42
C THR A 754 58.26 54.18 -11.68
N LEU A 755 58.92 53.03 -11.53
CA LEU A 755 60.26 52.91 -10.98
C LEU A 755 61.20 52.38 -12.05
N LYS A 756 62.22 53.16 -12.41
CA LYS A 756 63.30 52.73 -13.29
C LYS A 756 64.55 52.46 -12.46
N LEU A 757 65.03 51.23 -12.49
CA LEU A 757 66.28 50.82 -11.86
C LEU A 757 67.33 50.60 -12.93
N VAL A 758 68.54 51.07 -12.67
CA VAL A 758 69.72 50.86 -13.51
C VAL A 758 70.68 49.96 -12.73
N PHE A 759 71.28 48.96 -13.40
CA PHE A 759 72.14 47.96 -12.76
C PHE A 759 73.58 47.98 -13.24
N ASN A 760 73.91 48.79 -14.25
CA ASN A 760 75.28 49.01 -14.68
C ASN A 760 75.59 50.48 -15.01
N GLU A 761 76.88 50.78 -15.05
CA GLU A 761 77.46 52.12 -15.23
C GLU A 761 77.12 52.71 -16.61
N THR A 762 76.88 51.85 -17.61
CA THR A 762 76.51 52.25 -18.98
C THR A 762 75.03 52.58 -19.16
N GLY A 763 74.19 52.34 -18.14
CA GLY A 763 72.74 52.58 -18.22
C GLY A 763 71.96 51.61 -19.12
N LYS A 764 72.62 50.58 -19.69
CA LYS A 764 71.99 49.62 -20.60
C LYS A 764 71.27 48.48 -19.90
N SER A 765 71.69 48.13 -18.68
CA SER A 765 71.01 47.12 -17.86
C SER A 765 70.00 47.81 -16.97
N THR A 766 68.72 47.69 -17.29
CA THR A 766 67.64 48.35 -16.54
C THR A 766 66.49 47.41 -16.23
N LEU A 767 65.78 47.68 -15.14
CA LEU A 767 64.47 47.11 -14.84
C LEU A 767 63.46 48.25 -14.69
N ASN A 768 62.46 48.26 -15.57
CA ASN A 768 61.37 49.20 -15.52
C ASN A 768 60.17 48.51 -14.87
N ILE A 769 59.74 49.03 -13.74
CA ILE A 769 58.58 48.56 -13.00
C ILE A 769 57.49 49.61 -13.16
N VAL A 770 56.42 49.23 -13.83
CA VAL A 770 55.25 50.10 -14.00
C VAL A 770 54.30 49.85 -12.84
N GLY A 771 53.97 50.91 -12.11
CA GLY A 771 52.95 50.88 -11.09
C GLY A 771 51.57 50.61 -11.69
N THR A 772 50.71 49.95 -10.93
CA THR A 772 49.30 49.77 -11.29
C THR A 772 48.46 50.46 -10.23
N ALA A 773 47.50 51.28 -10.63
CA ALA A 773 46.57 51.89 -9.70
C ALA A 773 45.74 50.80 -8.99
N LEU A 774 45.78 50.73 -7.66
CA LEU A 774 45.04 49.77 -6.84
C LEU A 774 43.97 50.47 -5.97
N SER A 775 43.41 51.58 -6.46
CA SER A 775 42.28 52.26 -5.83
C SER A 775 41.00 51.41 -5.93
N PRO A 776 39.96 51.64 -5.09
CA PRO A 776 38.72 50.88 -5.18
C PRO A 776 38.09 50.89 -6.57
N ALA A 777 38.11 52.03 -7.27
CA ALA A 777 37.60 52.14 -8.64
C ALA A 777 38.40 51.24 -9.61
N ALA A 778 39.73 51.22 -9.50
CA ALA A 778 40.59 50.36 -10.33
C ALA A 778 40.44 48.87 -10.00
N LEU A 779 40.07 48.53 -8.76
CA LEU A 779 39.78 47.18 -8.30
C LEU A 779 38.33 46.73 -8.59
N GLY A 780 37.48 47.59 -9.16
CA GLY A 780 36.08 47.27 -9.46
C GLY A 780 35.18 47.21 -8.22
N LEU A 781 35.52 47.95 -7.17
CA LEU A 781 34.80 48.01 -5.90
C LEU A 781 33.94 49.28 -5.85
N PRO A 782 32.61 49.18 -6.00
CA PRO A 782 31.73 50.34 -5.93
C PRO A 782 31.52 50.79 -4.47
N THR A 783 31.19 52.08 -4.29
CA THR A 783 30.55 52.57 -3.07
C THR A 783 29.11 52.08 -3.06
N LEU A 784 28.69 51.46 -1.96
CA LEU A 784 27.35 50.87 -1.83
C LEU A 784 26.32 51.92 -1.39
N VAL A 785 25.08 51.77 -1.86
CA VAL A 785 23.94 52.65 -1.55
C VAL A 785 22.95 51.92 -0.64
N SER A 786 22.63 52.53 0.50
CA SER A 786 21.63 52.00 1.44
C SER A 786 20.25 51.91 0.79
N GLY A 787 19.53 50.81 1.04
CA GLY A 787 18.21 50.54 0.43
C GLY A 787 18.26 49.96 -0.98
N VAL A 788 19.45 49.87 -1.59
CA VAL A 788 19.67 49.24 -2.91
C VAL A 788 20.64 48.07 -2.79
N ASP A 789 21.83 48.31 -2.23
CA ASP A 789 22.83 47.29 -2.01
C ASP A 789 22.62 46.59 -0.68
N PHE A 790 23.02 45.31 -0.62
CA PHE A 790 22.76 44.41 0.50
C PHE A 790 21.29 44.25 0.85
N ILE A 791 20.35 44.65 0.00
CA ILE A 791 18.90 44.55 0.31
C ILE A 791 18.39 43.09 0.27
N ASP A 792 19.00 42.29 -0.60
CA ASP A 792 18.75 40.86 -0.81
C ASP A 792 20.06 40.11 -1.04
N ASN A 793 20.00 38.78 -1.15
CA ASN A 793 21.23 37.99 -1.27
C ASN A 793 21.90 38.16 -2.64
N ALA A 794 21.16 38.42 -3.73
CA ALA A 794 21.75 38.63 -5.04
C ALA A 794 22.63 39.90 -5.08
N SER A 795 22.13 41.01 -4.53
CA SER A 795 22.90 42.26 -4.43
C SER A 795 24.15 42.09 -3.55
N THR A 796 24.06 41.38 -2.42
CA THR A 796 25.23 41.09 -1.58
C THR A 796 26.25 40.18 -2.28
N ASN A 797 25.79 39.11 -2.95
CA ASN A 797 26.67 38.19 -3.67
C ASN A 797 27.42 38.88 -4.82
N LYS A 798 26.79 39.86 -5.49
CA LYS A 798 27.46 40.69 -6.51
C LYS A 798 28.65 41.46 -5.92
N THR A 799 28.48 42.09 -4.76
CA THR A 799 29.58 42.77 -4.04
C THR A 799 30.67 41.78 -3.62
N LEU A 800 30.30 40.61 -3.11
CA LEU A 800 31.25 39.57 -2.72
C LEU A 800 32.09 39.07 -3.92
N ALA A 801 31.47 38.93 -5.09
CA ALA A 801 32.16 38.59 -6.33
C ALA A 801 33.19 39.67 -6.72
N SER A 802 32.82 40.96 -6.65
CA SER A 802 33.76 42.07 -6.88
C SER A 802 34.94 42.05 -5.90
N LEU A 803 34.69 41.79 -4.61
CA LEU A 803 35.74 41.66 -3.59
C LEU A 803 36.69 40.48 -3.84
N ASN A 804 36.17 39.35 -4.33
CA ASN A 804 36.99 38.19 -4.68
C ASN A 804 37.89 38.47 -5.89
N THR A 805 37.34 39.14 -6.91
CA THR A 805 38.12 39.61 -8.05
C THR A 805 39.21 40.58 -7.61
N ALA A 806 38.88 41.59 -6.78
CA ALA A 806 39.85 42.54 -6.25
C ALA A 806 40.99 41.86 -5.46
N ALA A 807 40.67 40.91 -4.58
CA ALA A 807 41.68 40.14 -3.82
C ALA A 807 42.62 39.34 -4.75
N THR A 808 42.07 38.78 -5.83
CA THR A 808 42.85 38.03 -6.82
C THR A 808 43.81 38.97 -7.57
N THR A 809 43.33 40.15 -7.98
CA THR A 809 44.15 41.20 -8.60
C THR A 809 45.29 41.65 -7.67
N LEU A 810 45.00 41.95 -6.40
CA LEU A 810 46.01 42.34 -5.42
C LEU A 810 47.08 41.26 -5.21
N ARG A 811 46.67 39.98 -5.10
CA ARG A 811 47.61 38.87 -4.92
C ARG A 811 48.49 38.64 -6.15
N SER A 812 47.92 38.79 -7.36
CA SER A 812 48.68 38.77 -8.61
C SER A 812 49.73 39.88 -8.65
N GLN A 813 49.33 41.11 -8.28
CA GLN A 813 50.23 42.25 -8.22
C GLN A 813 51.34 42.08 -7.18
N ALA A 814 51.02 41.56 -5.99
CA ALA A 814 52.01 41.23 -4.96
C ALA A 814 53.04 40.21 -5.45
N SER A 815 52.61 39.18 -6.19
CA SER A 815 53.52 38.17 -6.76
C SER A 815 54.47 38.79 -7.79
N SER A 816 53.96 39.70 -8.63
CA SER A 816 54.78 40.43 -9.61
C SER A 816 55.83 41.30 -8.90
N TYR A 817 55.42 42.08 -7.90
CA TYR A 817 56.36 42.91 -7.14
C TYR A 817 57.33 42.10 -6.28
N GLY A 818 56.92 40.97 -5.71
CA GLY A 818 57.82 40.06 -4.98
C GLY A 818 58.89 39.43 -5.88
N SER A 819 58.53 39.08 -7.12
CA SER A 819 59.49 38.60 -8.12
C SER A 819 60.47 39.70 -8.51
N ASN A 820 59.98 40.92 -8.75
CA ASN A 820 60.82 42.08 -9.03
C ASN A 820 61.76 42.40 -7.85
N LEU A 821 61.27 42.37 -6.62
CA LEU A 821 62.06 42.58 -5.41
C LEU A 821 63.20 41.56 -5.32
N SER A 822 62.91 40.28 -5.58
CA SER A 822 63.92 39.22 -5.60
C SER A 822 65.00 39.48 -6.65
N ILE A 823 64.61 39.92 -7.86
CA ILE A 823 65.57 40.29 -8.92
C ILE A 823 66.46 41.45 -8.46
N VAL A 824 65.86 42.48 -7.87
CA VAL A 824 66.59 43.67 -7.41
C VAL A 824 67.54 43.33 -6.27
N GLN A 825 67.15 42.47 -5.32
CA GLN A 825 68.00 41.98 -4.24
C GLN A 825 69.19 41.16 -4.77
N ILE A 826 68.96 40.22 -5.70
CA ILE A 826 70.04 39.45 -6.35
C ILE A 826 71.02 40.40 -7.05
N ARG A 827 70.52 41.43 -7.73
CA ARG A 827 71.37 42.45 -8.38
C ARG A 827 72.11 43.31 -7.37
N GLN A 828 71.50 43.65 -6.25
CA GLN A 828 72.11 44.39 -5.15
C GLN A 828 73.32 43.60 -4.61
N ASP A 829 73.15 42.31 -4.36
CA ASP A 829 74.22 41.46 -3.82
C ASP A 829 75.31 41.18 -4.86
N PHE A 830 74.95 41.01 -6.14
CA PHE A 830 75.93 40.96 -7.22
C PHE A 830 76.78 42.25 -7.27
N ALA A 831 76.15 43.42 -7.17
CA ALA A 831 76.84 44.70 -7.18
C ALA A 831 77.80 44.84 -5.98
N LYS A 832 77.36 44.49 -4.76
CA LYS A 832 78.22 44.45 -3.56
C LYS A 832 79.44 43.53 -3.76
N ASN A 833 79.21 42.32 -4.26
CA ASN A 833 80.28 41.35 -4.51
C ASN A 833 81.24 41.84 -5.60
N LEU A 834 80.72 42.44 -6.67
CA LEU A 834 81.54 42.98 -7.74
C LEU A 834 82.40 44.16 -7.26
N ILE A 835 81.86 45.06 -6.43
CA ILE A 835 82.63 46.13 -5.79
C ILE A 835 83.80 45.52 -5.00
N ASN A 836 83.54 44.52 -4.16
CA ASN A 836 84.58 43.85 -3.37
C ASN A 836 85.67 43.21 -4.25
N VAL A 837 85.29 42.55 -5.35
CA VAL A 837 86.23 41.94 -6.31
C VAL A 837 87.07 43.01 -7.01
N LEU A 838 86.46 44.12 -7.46
CA LEU A 838 87.16 45.22 -8.13
C LEU A 838 88.14 45.93 -7.18
N GLN A 839 87.73 46.21 -5.95
CA GLN A 839 88.57 46.81 -4.91
C GLN A 839 89.73 45.88 -4.51
N THR A 840 89.46 44.58 -4.36
CA THR A 840 90.51 43.58 -4.08
C THR A 840 91.48 43.47 -5.26
N GLY A 841 90.98 43.47 -6.49
CA GLY A 841 91.80 43.47 -7.70
C GLY A 841 92.68 44.71 -7.83
N SER A 842 92.12 45.91 -7.62
CA SER A 842 92.85 47.17 -7.57
C SER A 842 93.95 47.14 -6.50
N SER A 843 93.60 46.67 -5.31
CA SER A 843 94.50 46.52 -4.18
C SER A 843 95.65 45.57 -4.51
N ASN A 844 95.40 44.39 -5.08
CA ASN A 844 96.46 43.43 -5.43
C ASN A 844 97.47 43.98 -6.47
N LEU A 845 97.01 44.82 -7.40
CA LEU A 845 97.87 45.43 -8.42
C LEU A 845 98.78 46.53 -7.87
N THR A 846 98.36 47.23 -6.82
CA THR A 846 99.06 48.41 -6.30
C THR A 846 99.70 48.20 -4.94
N LEU A 847 99.20 47.30 -4.09
CA LEU A 847 99.74 47.03 -2.77
C LEU A 847 101.11 46.36 -2.85
N ALA A 848 102.01 46.86 -2.00
CA ALA A 848 103.29 46.22 -1.72
C ALA A 848 103.10 45.13 -0.64
N ASP A 849 103.91 44.07 -0.71
CA ASP A 849 104.14 43.26 0.48
C ASP A 849 105.02 44.08 1.42
N THR A 850 104.41 44.58 2.49
CA THR A 850 105.08 45.45 3.46
C THR A 850 106.22 44.74 4.18
N ASN A 851 106.17 43.41 4.32
CA ASN A 851 107.25 42.63 4.93
C ASN A 851 108.45 42.55 3.98
N GLU A 852 108.21 42.34 2.69
CA GLU A 852 109.27 42.28 1.68
C GLU A 852 109.93 43.64 1.47
N GLU A 853 109.14 44.72 1.34
CA GLU A 853 109.69 46.07 1.18
C GLU A 853 110.41 46.54 2.47
N ALA A 854 109.94 46.16 3.66
CA ALA A 854 110.66 46.43 4.91
C ALA A 854 112.03 45.72 4.95
N ALA A 855 112.08 44.45 4.55
CA ALA A 855 113.34 43.69 4.46
C ALA A 855 114.31 44.30 3.43
N ASN A 856 113.80 44.69 2.25
CA ASN A 856 114.60 45.35 1.22
C ASN A 856 115.12 46.72 1.66
N SER A 857 114.32 47.51 2.38
CA SER A 857 114.73 48.81 2.95
C SER A 857 115.93 48.64 3.89
N GLN A 858 115.88 47.63 4.76
CA GLN A 858 116.95 47.31 5.70
C GLN A 858 118.22 46.86 4.97
N ALA A 859 118.08 46.01 3.95
CA ALA A 859 119.20 45.55 3.12
C ALA A 859 119.86 46.71 2.35
N LEU A 860 119.07 47.59 1.73
CA LEU A 860 119.53 48.76 0.99
C LEU A 860 120.21 49.80 1.89
N SER A 861 119.68 50.04 3.09
CA SER A 861 120.29 50.92 4.09
C SER A 861 121.68 50.41 4.50
N THR A 862 121.79 49.10 4.70
CA THR A 862 123.07 48.43 4.99
C THR A 862 124.04 48.57 3.81
N ARG A 863 123.54 48.38 2.58
CA ARG A 863 124.34 48.50 1.35
C ARG A 863 124.83 49.94 1.11
N GLN A 864 124.01 50.94 1.42
CA GLN A 864 124.37 52.36 1.33
C GLN A 864 125.46 52.70 2.35
N SER A 865 125.34 52.23 3.60
CA SER A 865 126.36 52.39 4.63
C SER A 865 127.72 51.81 4.19
N ILE A 866 127.71 50.59 3.62
CA ILE A 866 128.91 49.95 3.07
C ILE A 866 129.49 50.76 1.91
N ALA A 867 128.66 51.22 0.96
CA ALA A 867 129.13 51.99 -0.20
C ALA A 867 129.73 53.36 0.18
N VAL A 868 129.17 54.05 1.19
CA VAL A 868 129.77 55.29 1.74
C VAL A 868 131.11 55.00 2.40
N SER A 869 131.20 53.91 3.18
CA SER A 869 132.47 53.50 3.80
C SER A 869 133.55 53.16 2.76
N ALA A 870 133.16 52.47 1.68
CA ALA A 870 134.04 52.13 0.56
C ALA A 870 134.51 53.38 -0.22
N LEU A 871 133.64 54.38 -0.40
CA LEU A 871 134.00 55.66 -1.04
C LEU A 871 134.95 56.48 -0.16
N ALA A 872 134.75 56.50 1.16
CA ALA A 872 135.67 57.14 2.11
C ALA A 872 137.07 56.49 2.06
N LEU A 873 137.13 55.15 2.05
CA LEU A 873 138.37 54.39 1.88
C LEU A 873 139.04 54.66 0.52
N ALA A 874 138.28 54.73 -0.57
CA ALA A 874 138.80 55.03 -1.91
C ALA A 874 139.39 56.46 -1.99
N ASN A 875 138.75 57.46 -1.37
CA ASN A 875 139.29 58.82 -1.29
C ASN A 875 140.55 58.90 -0.42
N GLN A 876 140.60 58.16 0.69
CA GLN A 876 141.77 58.11 1.57
C GLN A 876 142.96 57.40 0.90
N SER A 877 142.69 56.36 0.10
CA SER A 877 143.69 55.71 -0.76
C SER A 877 144.24 56.67 -1.81
N GLN A 878 143.39 57.46 -2.48
CA GLN A 878 143.85 58.45 -3.48
C GLN A 878 144.63 59.62 -2.86
N GLN A 879 144.24 60.10 -1.67
CA GLN A 879 145.03 61.10 -0.92
C GLN A 879 146.38 60.53 -0.46
N SER A 880 146.43 59.28 -0.02
CA SER A 880 147.69 58.62 0.37
C SER A 880 148.65 58.48 -0.82
N VAL A 881 148.15 58.21 -2.03
CA VAL A 881 148.96 58.20 -3.26
C VAL A 881 149.46 59.61 -3.62
N LEU A 882 148.62 60.64 -3.46
CA LEU A 882 149.01 62.03 -3.72
C LEU A 882 150.05 62.56 -2.71
N GLN A 883 150.00 62.09 -1.46
CA GLN A 883 150.96 62.42 -0.40
C GLN A 883 152.33 61.77 -0.63
N LEU A 884 152.37 60.64 -1.36
CA LEU A 884 153.61 59.96 -1.77
C LEU A 884 154.31 60.65 -2.96
N LEU A 885 153.59 61.50 -3.70
CA LEU A 885 154.06 62.20 -4.91
C LEU A 885 154.44 63.68 -4.66
N ARG A 886 154.46 64.13 -3.40
CA ARG A 886 154.81 65.52 -3.00
C ARG A 886 156.21 65.65 -2.45
#